data_AF-A0A7C4AT02-F1
#
_entry.id   AF-A0A7C4AT02-F1
#
_cell.length_a   1.000
_cell.length_b   1.000
_cell.length_c   1.000
_cell.angle_alpha   90.00
_cell.angle_beta   90.00
_cell.angle_gamma   90.00
#
_symmetry.space_group_name_H-M   'P 1'
#
loop_
_entity.id
_entity.type
_entity.pdbx_description
1 polymer ?
#
loop_
_entity_poly.entity_id
_entity_poly.type
_entity_poly.pdbx_seq_one_letter_code
_entity_poly.pdbx_strand_id
1 'polypeptide(L)'
;MITLAIDYGASNIGIALVRNTEEGNEPLFAGTIIIDAKGVKDLAEPRAAIRRLRRTRKTKIRRLRQLSLALKRLGLGEEVSRIVRFARRRGYKSLFDDPDEAKQTKDDVSGYRCTREEFFHELEHELQAIIIDTEQYHRALSVCERVLNRRGERYGEIRPLKIDNRGRSRCAWEGCNRVTPRRHNATDDVVRQQLVTYFQSPLRREPGKLPMLEQAVVKLDIISKNLRGSNEAKCRNALNKRARTILRGLQAALPMHEDEGGSDKESWEYVEKGVVKILENAGGRNRYCREHSKAYCDRVLEGKPSEFKSSIQESDIISRREQIIFNKLWRYIEARLLPLAPEGIDRIVVERTAFDLLAGKQKKIRDASSKSVESIYQYGPRYGFTSEKEMLRKEFGGLCAYCGKPSETLLEREHILPRRLFFFDSYLNILPSCPQCNAAKGTSLPGVSSLRVHEDAYRNYESYINELKSKRPLHFLHTEKKGILNLMRDPERAWDWERYLRLIANNFASIVQTQRGPRPFARYLYSKLSRRQEKPPEIAFRSGRHTALYRSVAYPDFSKAQEKAGEDGNSHPVNHALDALLLASKLPRPEPLEARGLNHASLKAWADQVRGKAAPAGEDGIPVIPAYKCFVPGFEETDAHGYVTVEMAMMNWNKKDTATTKQDPYGWSESRQHPTKRVSARTLFDDLREEKSKKNPSELIKRIYHPALRSAVEKAYQESHNRIQAAEALKNWLRDSVKNSLRSSSFSRHPSDIRRRQDLERFANGKTDEIPVVIGIKCLDTGVAGKIDAARMDRQTGTTGHRYLTDPANRGVVLAYPTTRSGACDRRKPCTAGIRQNYSLKTDETAFRSMPASLERGVVWGKKTHSPRAMESAFSKELEQYLRDRRFHSYCILTAGCVVCYEDGTERFIRNFDKSKGFKKTILRNIVALKRTPLSTRVVPLKVLTALP
;
A
#
# COMPACT_ATOMS: atom_id res chain seq x y z
N MET A 1 -34.10 -9.88 7.84
CA MET A 1 -32.79 -9.26 8.13
C MET A 1 -31.79 -9.64 7.04
N ILE A 2 -31.14 -8.69 6.41
CA ILE A 2 -30.13 -8.92 5.36
C ILE A 2 -28.72 -8.84 5.94
N THR A 3 -27.94 -9.91 5.75
CA THR A 3 -26.57 -10.03 6.27
C THR A 3 -25.57 -10.07 5.12
N LEU A 4 -24.59 -9.16 5.14
CA LEU A 4 -23.41 -9.18 4.30
C LEU A 4 -22.25 -9.83 5.06
N ALA A 5 -21.74 -10.96 4.59
CA ALA A 5 -20.58 -11.61 5.18
C ALA A 5 -19.34 -11.52 4.30
N ILE A 6 -18.18 -11.45 4.95
CA ILE A 6 -16.87 -11.36 4.31
C ILE A 6 -15.92 -12.36 4.96
N ASP A 7 -15.47 -13.33 4.17
CA ASP A 7 -14.30 -14.15 4.49
C ASP A 7 -13.05 -13.50 3.87
N TYR A 8 -12.14 -13.04 4.73
CA TYR A 8 -11.02 -12.20 4.31
C TYR A 8 -9.72 -13.00 4.23
N GLY A 9 -9.36 -13.43 3.02
CA GLY A 9 -8.06 -14.03 2.73
C GLY A 9 -7.02 -13.05 2.14
N ALA A 10 -5.77 -13.51 2.03
CA ALA A 10 -4.66 -12.72 1.51
C ALA A 10 -4.69 -12.57 -0.03
N SER A 11 -5.12 -13.63 -0.72
CA SER A 11 -5.21 -13.71 -2.18
C SER A 11 -6.65 -13.86 -2.68
N ASN A 12 -7.57 -14.34 -1.85
CA ASN A 12 -8.98 -14.53 -2.20
C ASN A 12 -9.83 -13.96 -1.07
N ILE A 13 -10.89 -13.23 -1.41
CA ILE A 13 -11.86 -12.71 -0.44
C ILE A 13 -13.23 -13.27 -0.81
N GLY A 14 -13.83 -14.03 0.09
CA GLY A 14 -15.20 -14.48 -0.02
C GLY A 14 -16.17 -13.38 0.36
N ILE A 15 -17.26 -13.24 -0.39
CA ILE A 15 -18.34 -12.32 -0.09
C ILE A 15 -19.69 -12.99 -0.34
N ALA A 16 -20.60 -12.86 0.62
CA ALA A 16 -21.95 -13.41 0.51
C ALA A 16 -23.00 -12.46 1.08
N LEU A 17 -24.20 -12.51 0.49
CA LEU A 17 -25.37 -11.78 0.91
C LEU A 17 -26.51 -12.77 1.14
N VAL A 18 -27.07 -12.78 2.35
CA VAL A 18 -28.14 -13.71 2.74
C VAL A 18 -29.28 -12.96 3.39
N ARG A 19 -30.49 -13.22 2.92
CA ARG A 19 -31.72 -12.79 3.60
C ARG A 19 -32.08 -13.84 4.63
N ASN A 20 -32.07 -13.44 5.89
CA ASN A 20 -32.40 -14.28 7.03
C ASN A 20 -33.85 -13.96 7.45
N THR A 21 -34.73 -14.95 7.37
CA THR A 21 -36.13 -14.91 7.85
C THR A 21 -36.26 -15.83 9.09
N GLU A 22 -37.47 -15.93 9.64
CA GLU A 22 -37.75 -16.92 10.71
C GLU A 22 -37.81 -18.34 10.16
N GLU A 23 -38.32 -18.47 8.93
CA GLU A 23 -38.51 -19.73 8.21
C GLU A 23 -37.22 -20.30 7.61
N GLY A 24 -36.19 -19.47 7.35
CA GLY A 24 -34.95 -19.97 6.77
C GLY A 24 -33.92 -18.90 6.38
N ASN A 25 -32.86 -19.36 5.70
CA ASN A 25 -31.81 -18.53 5.15
C ASN A 25 -31.90 -18.60 3.62
N GLU A 26 -32.16 -17.47 2.96
CA GLU A 26 -32.23 -17.35 1.51
C GLU A 26 -30.92 -16.71 0.99
N PRO A 27 -30.04 -17.49 0.31
CA PRO A 27 -28.86 -16.93 -0.34
C PRO A 27 -29.26 -16.01 -1.50
N LEU A 28 -28.84 -14.75 -1.43
CA LEU A 28 -29.05 -13.78 -2.52
C LEU A 28 -27.81 -13.67 -3.43
N PHE A 29 -26.62 -13.88 -2.87
CA PHE A 29 -25.35 -13.82 -3.59
C PHE A 29 -24.27 -14.58 -2.82
N ALA A 30 -23.39 -15.30 -3.51
CA ALA A 30 -22.09 -15.71 -2.97
C ALA A 30 -21.02 -15.69 -4.07
N GLY A 31 -19.82 -15.24 -3.73
CA GLY A 31 -18.72 -15.20 -4.68
C GLY A 31 -17.34 -14.99 -4.06
N THR A 32 -16.33 -15.28 -4.86
CA THR A 32 -14.92 -15.14 -4.49
C THR A 32 -14.24 -14.07 -5.33
N ILE A 33 -13.62 -13.10 -4.66
CA ILE A 33 -12.86 -12.02 -5.26
C ILE A 33 -11.37 -12.35 -5.20
N ILE A 34 -10.75 -12.56 -6.36
CA ILE A 34 -9.32 -12.90 -6.49
C ILE A 34 -8.47 -11.62 -6.50
N ILE A 35 -7.44 -11.60 -5.65
CA ILE A 35 -6.48 -10.50 -5.44
C ILE A 35 -5.07 -10.96 -5.83
N ASP A 36 -4.60 -10.56 -7.01
CA ASP A 36 -3.18 -10.68 -7.36
C ASP A 36 -2.32 -9.64 -6.61
N ALA A 37 -1.79 -10.05 -5.45
CA ALA A 37 -0.94 -9.24 -4.60
C ALA A 37 0.30 -8.66 -5.31
N LYS A 38 0.85 -9.37 -6.30
CA LYS A 38 2.03 -8.98 -7.08
C LYS A 38 1.66 -7.91 -8.10
N GLY A 39 0.58 -8.13 -8.87
CA GLY A 39 0.03 -7.14 -9.79
C GLY A 39 -0.34 -5.81 -9.11
N VAL A 40 -0.91 -5.83 -7.91
CA VAL A 40 -1.20 -4.60 -7.14
C VAL A 40 0.07 -3.82 -6.78
N LYS A 41 1.15 -4.53 -6.40
CA LYS A 41 2.43 -3.95 -6.01
C LYS A 41 3.14 -3.31 -7.22
N ASP A 42 3.22 -4.05 -8.33
CA ASP A 42 3.87 -3.63 -9.55
C ASP A 42 3.18 -2.41 -10.20
N LEU A 43 1.85 -2.28 -10.02
CA LEU A 43 1.09 -1.10 -10.44
C LEU A 43 1.29 0.14 -9.56
N ALA A 44 1.74 -0.01 -8.31
CA ALA A 44 1.82 1.07 -7.32
C ALA A 44 3.23 1.70 -7.22
N GLU A 45 4.29 0.90 -7.35
CA GLU A 45 5.68 1.31 -7.12
C GLU A 45 6.22 2.34 -8.15
N PRO A 46 6.00 2.20 -9.47
CA PRO A 46 6.51 3.15 -10.46
C PRO A 46 6.00 4.59 -10.25
N ARG A 47 4.75 4.72 -9.78
CA ARG A 47 4.13 6.03 -9.45
C ARG A 47 4.78 6.70 -8.24
N ALA A 48 5.28 5.94 -7.28
CA ALA A 48 6.00 6.49 -6.13
C ALA A 48 7.37 7.03 -6.56
N ALA A 49 8.11 6.26 -7.36
CA ALA A 49 9.42 6.62 -7.89
C ALA A 49 9.38 7.86 -8.80
N ILE A 50 8.49 7.90 -9.80
CA ILE A 50 8.35 9.06 -10.73
C ILE A 50 8.01 10.35 -9.96
N ARG A 51 7.15 10.26 -8.94
CA ARG A 51 6.82 11.41 -8.08
C ARG A 51 8.01 11.84 -7.21
N ARG A 52 8.86 10.92 -6.75
CA ARG A 52 10.09 11.25 -6.00
C ARG A 52 11.03 12.05 -6.92
N LEU A 53 11.35 11.55 -8.11
CA LEU A 53 12.22 12.20 -9.10
C LEU A 53 11.75 13.61 -9.50
N ARG A 54 10.47 13.77 -9.87
CA ARG A 54 9.90 15.09 -10.22
C ARG A 54 10.02 16.11 -9.08
N ARG A 55 9.92 15.66 -7.83
CA ARG A 55 9.98 16.52 -6.65
C ARG A 55 11.41 16.92 -6.31
N THR A 56 12.40 16.05 -6.52
CA THR A 56 13.82 16.36 -6.31
C THR A 56 14.29 17.44 -7.28
N ARG A 57 13.93 17.33 -8.56
CA ARG A 57 14.21 18.35 -9.58
C ARG A 57 13.64 19.73 -9.23
N LYS A 58 12.37 19.79 -8.77
CA LYS A 58 11.74 21.06 -8.36
C LYS A 58 12.40 21.71 -7.13
N THR A 59 12.85 20.92 -6.15
CA THR A 59 13.53 21.46 -4.96
C THR A 59 14.93 21.97 -5.29
N LYS A 60 15.70 21.24 -6.10
CA LYS A 60 16.99 21.72 -6.61
C LYS A 60 16.84 23.05 -7.37
N ILE A 61 15.84 23.15 -8.26
CA ILE A 61 15.54 24.40 -8.98
C ILE A 61 15.17 25.54 -8.03
N ARG A 62 14.28 25.31 -7.06
CA ARG A 62 13.87 26.34 -6.09
C ARG A 62 15.05 26.85 -5.27
N ARG A 63 15.93 25.96 -4.83
CA ARG A 63 17.11 26.36 -4.05
C ARG A 63 18.12 27.14 -4.87
N LEU A 64 18.39 26.71 -6.09
CA LEU A 64 19.28 27.46 -6.98
C LEU A 64 18.71 28.85 -7.29
N ARG A 65 17.38 29.00 -7.36
CA ARG A 65 16.74 30.32 -7.43
C ARG A 65 16.92 31.13 -6.15
N GLN A 66 16.74 30.52 -4.98
CA GLN A 66 16.98 31.20 -3.69
C GLN A 66 18.44 31.63 -3.55
N LEU A 67 19.38 30.79 -3.97
CA LEU A 67 20.81 31.11 -3.99
C LEU A 67 21.07 32.30 -4.91
N SER A 68 20.54 32.25 -6.13
CA SER A 68 20.67 33.36 -7.09
C SER A 68 20.11 34.68 -6.55
N LEU A 69 18.91 34.66 -5.95
CA LEU A 69 18.29 35.85 -5.37
C LEU A 69 19.07 36.38 -4.17
N ALA A 70 19.55 35.49 -3.29
CA ALA A 70 20.30 35.88 -2.10
C ALA A 70 21.66 36.49 -2.46
N LEU A 71 22.35 35.95 -3.47
CA LEU A 71 23.62 36.50 -3.94
C LEU A 71 23.43 37.85 -4.65
N LYS A 72 22.38 38.02 -5.47
CA LYS A 72 22.06 39.31 -6.10
C LYS A 72 21.79 40.42 -5.07
N ARG A 73 21.15 40.09 -3.95
CA ARG A 73 20.92 41.04 -2.85
C ARG A 73 22.20 41.48 -2.14
N LEU A 74 23.31 40.77 -2.33
CA LEU A 74 24.64 41.16 -1.84
C LEU A 74 25.40 42.07 -2.83
N GLY A 75 24.74 42.53 -3.91
CA GLY A 75 25.37 43.37 -4.93
C GLY A 75 26.17 42.60 -5.99
N LEU A 76 26.15 41.26 -5.99
CA LEU A 76 26.82 40.44 -6.99
C LEU A 76 26.05 40.45 -8.32
N GLY A 77 26.75 40.65 -9.43
CA GLY A 77 26.23 40.72 -10.79
C GLY A 77 26.49 39.44 -11.58
N GLU A 78 27.48 39.47 -12.46
CA GLU A 78 27.82 38.36 -13.37
C GLU A 78 28.31 37.11 -12.62
N GLU A 79 28.91 37.31 -11.45
CA GLU A 79 29.45 36.30 -10.54
C GLU A 79 28.37 35.28 -10.13
N VAL A 80 27.13 35.78 -9.93
CA VAL A 80 25.98 34.96 -9.52
C VAL A 80 25.74 33.83 -10.51
N SER A 81 25.87 34.11 -11.81
CA SER A 81 25.65 33.11 -12.86
C SER A 81 26.69 32.00 -12.81
N ARG A 82 27.95 32.34 -12.45
CA ARG A 82 29.04 31.37 -12.31
C ARG A 82 28.85 30.49 -11.08
N ILE A 83 28.51 31.08 -9.93
CA ILE A 83 28.24 30.36 -8.66
C ILE A 83 27.04 29.41 -8.79
N VAL A 84 25.92 29.90 -9.35
CA VAL A 84 24.72 29.07 -9.56
C VAL A 84 24.98 27.96 -10.57
N ARG A 85 25.78 28.21 -11.61
CA ARG A 85 26.19 27.19 -12.59
C ARG A 85 27.08 26.13 -11.95
N PHE A 86 28.00 26.52 -11.07
CA PHE A 86 28.83 25.61 -10.28
C PHE A 86 27.95 24.67 -9.44
N ALA A 87 27.05 25.23 -8.63
CA ALA A 87 26.13 24.48 -7.78
C ALA A 87 25.08 23.65 -8.56
N ARG A 88 24.74 24.07 -9.79
CA ARG A 88 23.81 23.31 -10.65
C ARG A 88 24.45 22.06 -11.22
N ARG A 89 25.69 22.17 -11.70
CA ARG A 89 26.44 21.09 -12.38
C ARG A 89 26.98 20.04 -11.41
N ARG A 90 27.30 20.45 -10.18
CA ARG A 90 27.85 19.59 -9.14
C ARG A 90 26.77 19.24 -8.10
N GLY A 91 27.07 18.28 -7.24
CA GLY A 91 26.20 17.89 -6.14
C GLY A 91 26.95 17.04 -5.13
N TYR A 92 26.66 17.27 -3.86
CA TYR A 92 27.19 16.48 -2.76
C TYR A 92 26.21 15.40 -2.31
N LYS A 93 26.72 14.36 -1.65
CA LYS A 93 25.89 13.31 -1.04
C LYS A 93 25.09 13.88 0.15
N SER A 94 23.81 13.52 0.26
CA SER A 94 23.03 13.86 1.47
C SER A 94 23.57 13.09 2.66
N LEU A 95 23.69 13.72 3.83
CA LEU A 95 24.02 13.03 5.08
C LEU A 95 22.92 12.04 5.54
N PHE A 96 21.78 11.99 4.85
CA PHE A 96 20.59 11.25 5.26
C PHE A 96 20.02 10.31 4.18
N ASP A 97 20.76 10.06 3.09
CA ASP A 97 20.33 9.10 2.06
C ASP A 97 20.47 7.65 2.59
N ASP A 98 19.45 6.82 2.34
CA ASP A 98 19.43 5.40 2.73
C ASP A 98 20.36 4.57 1.82
N PRO A 99 21.34 3.83 2.36
CA PRO A 99 22.25 3.02 1.54
C PRO A 99 21.54 1.97 0.68
N ASP A 100 20.34 1.51 1.05
CA ASP A 100 19.61 0.50 0.27
C ASP A 100 18.77 1.08 -0.88
N GLU A 101 18.44 2.38 -0.88
CA GLU A 101 17.78 3.02 -2.04
C GLU A 101 18.72 3.09 -3.26
N ALA A 102 20.05 3.05 -3.05
CA ALA A 102 21.04 3.01 -4.13
C ALA A 102 21.01 1.69 -4.93
N LYS A 103 20.53 0.59 -4.34
CA LYS A 103 20.45 -0.72 -5.02
C LYS A 103 19.23 -0.84 -5.95
N GLN A 104 18.22 0.03 -5.82
CA GLN A 104 16.96 -0.09 -6.58
C GLN A 104 16.96 0.64 -7.94
N THR A 105 18.00 1.38 -8.28
CA THR A 105 18.12 2.01 -9.60
C THR A 105 19.48 1.69 -10.20
N LYS A 106 19.57 0.54 -10.88
CA LYS A 106 20.73 0.17 -11.72
C LYS A 106 21.06 1.21 -12.81
N ASP A 107 20.14 2.14 -13.11
CA ASP A 107 20.27 3.12 -14.20
C ASP A 107 20.74 4.53 -13.79
N ASP A 108 20.89 4.87 -12.51
CA ASP A 108 21.39 6.20 -12.10
C ASP A 108 22.93 6.19 -12.04
N VAL A 109 23.56 6.03 -13.22
CA VAL A 109 25.01 6.06 -13.46
C VAL A 109 25.56 7.49 -13.35
N SER A 110 25.38 8.16 -12.21
CA SER A 110 26.08 9.41 -11.91
C SER A 110 27.02 9.22 -10.71
N GLY A 111 28.11 8.49 -10.95
CA GLY A 111 29.21 8.23 -10.00
C GLY A 111 30.09 9.45 -9.67
N TYR A 112 29.52 10.66 -9.66
CA TYR A 112 30.24 11.91 -9.44
C TYR A 112 29.65 12.72 -8.27
N ARG A 113 29.38 12.05 -7.14
CA ARG A 113 29.00 12.73 -5.89
C ARG A 113 30.21 12.73 -4.95
N CYS A 114 30.71 13.91 -4.61
CA CYS A 114 31.68 14.09 -3.54
C CYS A 114 30.98 14.16 -2.17
N THR A 115 31.76 14.10 -1.11
CA THR A 115 31.30 14.44 0.24
C THR A 115 30.86 15.91 0.29
N ARG A 116 30.14 16.26 1.35
CA ARG A 116 29.66 17.64 1.50
C ARG A 116 30.80 18.60 1.73
N GLU A 117 31.74 18.20 2.55
CA GLU A 117 32.90 18.96 2.97
C GLU A 117 33.77 19.27 1.76
N GLU A 118 34.04 18.27 0.92
CA GLU A 118 34.75 18.44 -0.36
C GLU A 118 34.01 19.41 -1.29
N PHE A 119 32.68 19.35 -1.37
CA PHE A 119 31.92 20.29 -2.21
C PHE A 119 32.07 21.73 -1.73
N PHE A 120 32.01 21.98 -0.42
CA PHE A 120 32.10 23.34 0.13
C PHE A 120 33.52 23.88 0.11
N HIS A 121 34.53 23.04 0.34
CA HIS A 121 35.93 23.43 0.17
C HIS A 121 36.20 23.94 -1.25
N GLU A 122 35.66 23.25 -2.25
CA GLU A 122 35.80 23.66 -3.66
C GLU A 122 34.94 24.86 -4.03
N LEU A 123 33.81 25.04 -3.36
CA LEU A 123 32.97 26.22 -3.51
C LEU A 123 33.68 27.47 -2.96
N GLU A 124 34.39 27.35 -1.84
CA GLU A 124 35.21 28.43 -1.28
C GLU A 124 36.28 28.88 -2.27
N HIS A 125 37.03 27.94 -2.86
CA HIS A 125 38.02 28.26 -3.87
C HIS A 125 37.43 28.96 -5.11
N GLU A 126 36.25 28.53 -5.58
CA GLU A 126 35.58 29.23 -6.68
C GLU A 126 35.08 30.61 -6.27
N LEU A 127 34.65 30.81 -5.02
CA LEU A 127 34.25 32.13 -4.53
C LEU A 127 35.46 33.08 -4.43
N GLN A 128 36.60 32.61 -3.91
CA GLN A 128 37.86 33.37 -3.85
C GLN A 128 38.37 33.77 -5.23
N ALA A 129 38.18 32.90 -6.23
CA ALA A 129 38.58 33.17 -7.60
C ALA A 129 37.69 34.20 -8.33
N ILE A 130 36.55 34.58 -7.74
CA ILE A 130 35.55 35.45 -8.37
C ILE A 130 35.35 36.74 -7.58
N ILE A 131 35.47 36.70 -6.25
CA ILE A 131 35.21 37.81 -5.34
C ILE A 131 36.54 38.22 -4.70
N ILE A 132 37.06 39.39 -5.09
CA ILE A 132 38.34 39.93 -4.59
C ILE A 132 38.17 40.58 -3.22
N ASP A 133 37.03 41.24 -2.99
CA ASP A 133 36.73 41.90 -1.72
C ASP A 133 36.48 40.88 -0.59
N THR A 134 37.29 40.98 0.47
CA THR A 134 37.28 40.04 1.60
C THR A 134 35.93 40.05 2.34
N GLU A 135 35.32 41.21 2.52
CA GLU A 135 34.05 41.32 3.24
C GLU A 135 32.90 40.70 2.43
N GLN A 136 32.83 41.01 1.15
CA GLN A 136 31.85 40.48 0.21
C GLN A 136 32.04 38.97 0.01
N TYR A 137 33.28 38.46 0.02
CA TYR A 137 33.58 37.04 0.00
C TYR A 137 32.96 36.32 1.19
N HIS A 138 33.19 36.79 2.42
CA HIS A 138 32.64 36.16 3.63
C HIS A 138 31.11 36.22 3.66
N ARG A 139 30.51 37.33 3.21
CA ARG A 139 29.05 37.47 3.07
C ARG A 139 28.49 36.49 2.04
N ALA A 140 29.13 36.35 0.88
CA ALA A 140 28.72 35.43 -0.19
C ALA A 140 28.87 33.95 0.23
N LEU A 141 29.95 33.60 0.91
CA LEU A 141 30.19 32.27 1.46
C LEU A 141 29.10 31.92 2.49
N SER A 142 28.84 32.81 3.46
CA SER A 142 27.78 32.60 4.46
C SER A 142 26.40 32.37 3.82
N VAL A 143 26.06 33.13 2.77
CA VAL A 143 24.84 32.89 1.99
C VAL A 143 24.85 31.52 1.32
N CYS A 144 25.97 31.13 0.70
CA CYS A 144 26.12 29.82 0.07
C CYS A 144 25.98 28.69 1.09
N GLU A 145 26.67 28.76 2.22
CA GLU A 145 26.61 27.76 3.31
C GLU A 145 25.20 27.59 3.86
N ARG A 146 24.49 28.69 4.07
CA ARG A 146 23.11 28.68 4.55
C ARG A 146 22.16 28.11 3.51
N VAL A 147 22.19 28.62 2.28
CA VAL A 147 21.23 28.21 1.23
C VAL A 147 21.51 26.79 0.74
N LEU A 148 22.78 26.43 0.59
CA LEU A 148 23.22 25.09 0.18
C LEU A 148 23.37 24.13 1.37
N ASN A 149 23.13 24.56 2.61
CA ASN A 149 23.05 23.73 3.81
C ASN A 149 24.34 22.96 4.14
N ARG A 150 25.47 23.68 4.29
CA ARG A 150 26.77 23.10 4.69
C ARG A 150 26.68 22.34 6.01
N ARG A 151 26.02 22.94 7.01
CA ARG A 151 25.84 22.38 8.36
C ARG A 151 25.01 21.10 8.41
N GLY A 152 24.43 20.68 7.29
CA GLY A 152 23.64 19.45 7.24
C GLY A 152 22.36 19.52 8.07
N GLU A 153 21.77 20.71 8.20
CA GLU A 153 20.52 20.87 8.91
C GLU A 153 19.47 20.01 8.24
N ARG A 154 18.79 19.19 9.05
CA ARG A 154 17.82 18.20 8.57
C ARG A 154 16.66 18.85 7.80
N TYR A 155 16.32 20.09 8.08
CA TYR A 155 15.26 20.84 7.38
C TYR A 155 15.80 21.63 6.19
N GLY A 156 17.13 21.71 6.06
CA GLY A 156 17.86 22.55 5.13
C GLY A 156 18.43 21.85 3.89
N GLU A 157 18.52 20.51 3.76
CA GLU A 157 19.23 19.90 2.60
C GLU A 157 18.49 19.98 1.26
N ILE A 158 19.23 19.77 0.15
CA ILE A 158 18.68 19.60 -1.20
C ILE A 158 17.77 18.33 -1.27
N ARG A 159 17.79 17.48 -0.22
CA ARG A 159 16.64 17.14 0.69
C ARG A 159 17.06 16.24 1.88
N PRO A 160 16.42 16.38 3.06
CA PRO A 160 15.77 15.22 3.67
C PRO A 160 14.38 15.60 4.18
N LEU A 161 13.54 14.59 4.35
CA LEU A 161 12.15 14.74 4.78
C LEU A 161 11.35 15.82 4.01
N LYS A 162 10.70 15.39 2.92
CA LYS A 162 9.26 15.47 3.09
C LYS A 162 8.95 14.39 4.10
N ILE A 163 8.47 14.78 5.29
CA ILE A 163 7.60 13.90 6.04
C ILE A 163 6.70 13.33 4.96
N ASP A 164 6.71 12.01 4.80
CA ASP A 164 5.87 11.36 3.81
C ASP A 164 4.42 11.42 4.33
N ASN A 165 3.98 12.60 4.82
CA ASN A 165 2.71 13.05 5.37
C ASN A 165 1.56 12.89 4.38
N ARG A 166 1.81 12.31 3.20
CA ARG A 166 0.77 11.88 2.27
C ARG A 166 0.21 10.49 2.57
N GLY A 167 0.86 9.69 3.42
CA GLY A 167 0.12 8.65 4.14
C GLY A 167 -1.01 9.35 4.92
N ARG A 168 -2.24 8.88 4.78
CA ARG A 168 -3.39 9.56 5.36
C ARG A 168 -3.50 9.33 6.88
N SER A 169 -2.74 8.40 7.48
CA SER A 169 -2.87 7.99 8.88
C SER A 169 -2.99 9.20 9.81
N ARG A 170 -4.17 9.33 10.42
CA ARG A 170 -4.48 10.39 11.39
C ARG A 170 -4.12 9.92 12.79
N CYS A 171 -3.93 10.90 13.66
CA CYS A 171 -3.77 10.68 15.08
C CYS A 171 -4.93 9.83 15.61
N ALA A 172 -4.61 8.83 16.43
CA ALA A 172 -5.62 7.98 17.05
C ALA A 172 -6.26 8.62 18.31
N TRP A 173 -5.94 9.88 18.61
CA TRP A 173 -6.55 10.63 19.72
C TRP A 173 -7.94 11.13 19.33
N GLU A 174 -8.90 11.08 20.25
CA GLU A 174 -10.28 11.52 20.00
C GLU A 174 -10.33 12.99 19.58
N GLY A 175 -11.15 13.34 18.59
CA GLY A 175 -11.19 14.70 18.03
C GLY A 175 -9.95 15.16 17.22
N CYS A 176 -8.86 14.38 17.16
CA CYS A 176 -7.64 14.80 16.45
C CYS A 176 -7.57 14.35 14.98
N ASN A 177 -7.40 15.32 14.07
CA ASN A 177 -7.22 15.07 12.63
C ASN A 177 -5.80 15.37 12.10
N ARG A 178 -4.81 15.48 12.99
CA ARG A 178 -3.41 15.71 12.59
C ARG A 178 -2.79 14.44 12.01
N VAL A 179 -1.81 14.62 11.13
CA VAL A 179 -1.06 13.51 10.52
C VAL A 179 -0.03 12.97 11.50
N THR A 180 0.07 11.66 11.64
CA THR A 180 1.07 11.04 12.51
C THR A 180 2.45 10.98 11.83
N PRO A 181 3.55 11.21 12.58
CA PRO A 181 4.89 11.12 12.03
C PRO A 181 5.22 9.68 11.62
N ARG A 182 6.11 9.53 10.63
CA ARG A 182 6.76 8.24 10.34
C ARG A 182 7.57 7.79 11.55
N ARG A 183 7.53 6.49 11.85
CA ARG A 183 8.16 5.94 13.06
C ARG A 183 9.67 6.20 13.10
N HIS A 184 10.38 6.02 11.99
CA HIS A 184 11.81 6.35 11.90
C HIS A 184 12.16 7.85 12.07
N ASN A 185 11.19 8.77 12.04
CA ASN A 185 11.41 10.21 12.24
C ASN A 185 11.04 10.68 13.63
N ALA A 186 10.41 9.82 14.42
CA ALA A 186 9.94 10.09 15.77
C ALA A 186 9.99 8.78 16.57
N THR A 187 11.17 8.15 16.57
CA THR A 187 11.39 6.89 17.29
C THR A 187 11.29 7.12 18.79
N ASP A 188 11.81 8.26 19.23
CA ASP A 188 11.73 8.81 20.57
C ASP A 188 10.29 8.81 21.12
N ASP A 189 9.30 9.26 20.34
CA ASP A 189 7.89 9.25 20.78
C ASP A 189 7.42 7.84 21.20
N VAL A 190 7.74 6.81 20.41
CA VAL A 190 7.24 5.44 20.64
C VAL A 190 8.04 4.74 21.73
N VAL A 191 9.36 4.97 21.76
CA VAL A 191 10.24 4.46 22.80
C VAL A 191 9.86 5.09 24.15
N ARG A 192 9.63 6.41 24.18
CA ARG A 192 9.13 7.12 25.37
C ARG A 192 7.80 6.56 25.84
N GLN A 193 6.82 6.37 24.94
CA GLN A 193 5.54 5.76 25.30
C GLN A 193 5.69 4.40 25.96
N GLN A 194 6.57 3.52 25.43
CA GLN A 194 6.82 2.22 26.04
C GLN A 194 7.51 2.33 27.40
N LEU A 195 8.56 3.13 27.51
CA LEU A 195 9.32 3.27 28.74
C LEU A 195 8.54 3.99 29.84
N VAL A 196 7.80 5.05 29.53
CA VAL A 196 6.91 5.72 30.50
C VAL A 196 5.79 4.79 30.94
N THR A 197 5.18 4.03 30.02
CA THR A 197 4.19 3.01 30.41
C THR A 197 4.82 1.92 31.28
N TYR A 198 6.11 1.59 31.09
CA TYR A 198 6.85 0.61 31.87
C TYR A 198 7.43 1.13 33.21
N PHE A 199 7.70 2.42 33.35
CA PHE A 199 8.25 3.00 34.57
C PHE A 199 7.26 3.94 35.25
N GLN A 200 5.97 3.90 34.90
CA GLN A 200 4.98 4.85 35.40
C GLN A 200 4.93 4.91 36.93
N SER A 201 5.03 3.77 37.63
CA SER A 201 4.94 3.78 39.10
C SER A 201 6.15 4.44 39.77
N PRO A 202 7.41 4.05 39.47
CA PRO A 202 8.57 4.70 40.07
C PRO A 202 8.69 6.17 39.63
N LEU A 203 8.25 6.52 38.42
CA LEU A 203 8.23 7.92 37.95
C LEU A 203 7.16 8.77 38.62
N ARG A 204 6.03 8.18 39.05
CA ARG A 204 5.01 8.90 39.84
C ARG A 204 5.49 9.18 41.25
N ARG A 205 6.18 8.21 41.86
CA ARG A 205 6.75 8.34 43.21
C ARG A 205 7.94 9.30 43.24
N GLU A 206 8.76 9.26 42.20
CA GLU A 206 9.93 10.14 42.07
C GLU A 206 9.91 10.91 40.73
N PRO A 207 9.08 11.97 40.59
CA PRO A 207 8.99 12.76 39.36
C PRO A 207 10.34 13.36 38.93
N GLY A 208 11.23 13.63 39.88
CA GLY A 208 12.60 14.12 39.65
C GLY A 208 13.49 13.17 38.83
N LYS A 209 13.10 11.89 38.66
CA LYS A 209 13.81 10.91 37.81
C LYS A 209 13.35 10.91 36.35
N LEU A 210 12.28 11.63 36.00
CA LEU A 210 11.80 11.73 34.61
C LEU A 210 12.86 12.29 33.63
N PRO A 211 13.66 13.32 33.96
CA PRO A 211 14.73 13.81 33.10
C PRO A 211 15.77 12.74 32.72
N MET A 212 16.05 11.80 33.61
CA MET A 212 16.98 10.69 33.35
C MET A 212 16.42 9.73 32.29
N LEU A 213 15.12 9.41 32.37
CA LEU A 213 14.44 8.62 31.33
C LEU A 213 14.48 9.33 29.98
N GLU A 214 14.22 10.64 29.98
CA GLU A 214 14.28 11.45 28.75
C GLU A 214 15.67 11.45 28.12
N GLN A 215 16.73 11.58 28.92
CA GLN A 215 18.11 11.47 28.43
C GLN A 215 18.40 10.10 27.82
N ALA A 216 17.89 9.02 28.42
CA ALA A 216 18.05 7.68 27.88
C ALA A 216 17.26 7.50 26.56
N VAL A 217 16.05 8.04 26.44
CA VAL A 217 15.28 8.05 25.18
C VAL A 217 16.07 8.74 24.06
N VAL A 218 16.70 9.88 24.35
CA VAL A 218 17.54 10.62 23.38
C VAL A 218 18.72 9.75 22.93
N LYS A 219 19.43 9.10 23.87
CA LYS A 219 20.54 8.18 23.55
C LYS A 219 20.08 7.00 22.71
N LEU A 220 18.91 6.43 23.01
CA LEU A 220 18.32 5.32 22.25
C LEU A 220 17.89 5.74 20.84
N ASP A 221 17.33 6.94 20.65
CA ASP A 221 17.00 7.45 19.30
C ASP A 221 18.27 7.69 18.46
N ILE A 222 19.38 8.12 19.07
CA ILE A 222 20.69 8.18 18.41
C ILE A 222 21.16 6.79 17.99
N ILE A 223 21.06 5.78 18.87
CA ILE A 223 21.40 4.40 18.51
C ILE A 223 20.51 3.89 17.37
N SER A 224 19.21 4.17 17.40
CA SER A 224 18.31 3.81 16.30
C SER A 224 18.72 4.47 14.98
N LYS A 225 19.19 5.72 15.00
CA LYS A 225 19.75 6.39 13.81
C LYS A 225 20.99 5.67 13.29
N ASN A 226 21.90 5.27 14.18
CA ASN A 226 23.14 4.58 13.81
C ASN A 226 22.87 3.16 13.29
N LEU A 227 21.94 2.42 13.91
CA LEU A 227 21.50 1.09 13.46
C LEU A 227 20.93 1.10 12.05
N ARG A 228 20.39 2.24 11.58
CA ARG A 228 19.93 2.39 10.19
C ARG A 228 21.06 2.68 9.20
N GLY A 229 22.16 3.26 9.66
CA GLY A 229 23.32 3.58 8.81
C GLY A 229 24.34 2.44 8.68
N SER A 230 24.27 1.42 9.55
CA SER A 230 25.25 0.33 9.61
C SER A 230 24.68 -0.99 9.08
N ASN A 231 25.27 -1.48 7.98
CA ASN A 231 24.96 -2.79 7.38
C ASN A 231 25.88 -3.92 7.87
N GLU A 232 26.97 -3.58 8.55
CA GLU A 232 27.90 -4.55 9.09
C GLU A 232 27.34 -5.20 10.36
N ALA A 233 27.20 -6.53 10.36
CA ALA A 233 26.62 -7.28 11.46
C ALA A 233 27.34 -7.00 12.80
N LYS A 234 28.67 -6.84 12.76
CA LYS A 234 29.49 -6.51 13.93
C LYS A 234 29.12 -5.17 14.56
N CYS A 235 28.96 -4.13 13.74
CA CYS A 235 28.57 -2.79 14.19
C CYS A 235 27.14 -2.77 14.74
N ARG A 236 26.20 -3.47 14.09
CA ARG A 236 24.82 -3.61 14.56
C ARG A 236 24.74 -4.30 15.92
N ASN A 237 25.51 -5.38 16.11
CA ASN A 237 25.59 -6.10 17.38
C ASN A 237 26.15 -5.20 18.50
N ALA A 238 27.18 -4.40 18.22
CA ALA A 238 27.75 -3.46 19.17
C ALA A 238 26.75 -2.35 19.58
N LEU A 239 26.00 -1.81 18.62
CA LEU A 239 24.96 -0.81 18.86
C LEU A 239 23.79 -1.38 19.67
N ASN A 240 23.34 -2.60 19.35
CA ASN A 240 22.33 -3.30 20.14
C ASN A 240 22.80 -3.58 21.56
N LYS A 241 24.07 -3.96 21.75
CA LYS A 241 24.68 -4.13 23.08
C LYS A 241 24.63 -2.82 23.87
N ARG A 242 25.02 -1.69 23.25
CA ARG A 242 24.92 -0.35 23.86
C ARG A 242 23.48 0.03 24.24
N ALA A 243 22.50 -0.26 23.38
CA ALA A 243 21.09 0.00 23.70
C ALA A 243 20.64 -0.78 24.94
N ARG A 244 20.99 -2.06 25.03
CA ARG A 244 20.70 -2.90 26.20
C ARG A 244 21.39 -2.39 27.46
N THR A 245 22.64 -1.91 27.36
CA THR A 245 23.33 -1.28 28.51
C THR A 245 22.58 -0.05 29.03
N ILE A 246 22.09 0.82 28.15
CA ILE A 246 21.30 2.00 28.55
C ILE A 246 19.99 1.57 29.22
N LEU A 247 19.30 0.58 28.66
CA LEU A 247 18.06 0.06 29.21
C LEU A 247 18.27 -0.57 30.59
N ARG A 248 19.33 -1.36 30.78
CA ARG A 248 19.69 -1.93 32.10
C ARG A 248 20.03 -0.84 33.12
N GLY A 249 20.73 0.22 32.71
CA GLY A 249 21.00 1.37 33.57
C GLY A 249 19.71 2.07 34.03
N LEU A 250 18.74 2.23 33.12
CA LEU A 250 17.41 2.73 33.49
C LEU A 250 16.68 1.80 34.46
N GLN A 251 16.72 0.49 34.22
CA GLN A 251 16.09 -0.50 35.10
C GLN A 251 16.67 -0.45 36.52
N ALA A 252 17.99 -0.31 36.65
CA ALA A 252 18.66 -0.20 37.95
C ALA A 252 18.30 1.10 38.68
N ALA A 253 18.16 2.21 37.95
CA ALA A 253 17.87 3.51 38.53
C ALA A 253 16.37 3.77 38.81
N LEU A 254 15.49 2.99 38.16
CA LEU A 254 14.03 2.99 38.35
C LEU A 254 13.57 1.58 38.77
N PRO A 255 13.94 1.12 39.98
CA PRO A 255 13.57 -0.20 40.46
C PRO A 255 12.05 -0.30 40.58
N MET A 256 11.52 -1.43 40.12
CA MET A 256 10.10 -1.78 40.24
C MET A 256 9.93 -2.64 41.49
N HIS A 257 8.98 -2.31 42.37
CA HIS A 257 8.75 -3.13 43.57
C HIS A 257 8.16 -4.49 43.17
N GLU A 258 8.37 -5.51 44.01
CA GLU A 258 7.83 -6.87 43.80
C GLU A 258 6.32 -6.87 43.61
N ASP A 259 5.68 -5.83 44.14
CA ASP A 259 4.26 -5.60 44.10
C ASP A 259 3.75 -5.07 42.74
N GLU A 260 4.63 -4.48 41.94
CA GLU A 260 4.24 -3.60 40.83
C GLU A 260 4.09 -4.26 39.44
N GLY A 261 3.78 -5.57 39.41
CA GLY A 261 3.48 -6.34 38.18
C GLY A 261 4.42 -6.01 37.01
N GLY A 262 5.69 -6.35 37.16
CA GLY A 262 6.77 -5.98 36.24
C GLY A 262 8.17 -6.01 36.85
N SER A 263 8.31 -6.38 38.12
CA SER A 263 9.59 -6.71 38.77
C SER A 263 10.21 -8.01 38.24
N ASP A 264 9.39 -8.87 37.62
CA ASP A 264 9.83 -10.15 37.11
C ASP A 264 10.67 -9.99 35.83
N LYS A 265 11.72 -10.81 35.75
CA LYS A 265 12.70 -10.79 34.66
C LYS A 265 12.05 -10.96 33.27
N GLU A 266 10.95 -11.70 33.17
CA GLU A 266 10.26 -11.95 31.89
C GLU A 266 9.54 -10.70 31.35
N SER A 267 8.90 -9.92 32.22
CA SER A 267 8.26 -8.64 31.86
C SER A 267 9.26 -7.61 31.36
N TRP A 268 10.40 -7.46 32.04
CA TRP A 268 11.47 -6.56 31.59
C TRP A 268 12.06 -7.02 30.25
N GLU A 269 12.37 -8.30 30.12
CA GLU A 269 12.90 -8.85 28.87
C GLU A 269 11.95 -8.61 27.68
N TYR A 270 10.64 -8.62 27.92
CA TYR A 270 9.65 -8.30 26.88
C TYR A 270 9.74 -6.83 26.45
N VAL A 271 9.82 -5.90 27.40
CA VAL A 271 9.95 -4.47 27.11
C VAL A 271 11.29 -4.15 26.46
N GLU A 272 12.39 -4.70 26.97
CA GLU A 272 13.73 -4.55 26.39
C GLU A 272 13.75 -5.03 24.93
N LYS A 273 13.23 -6.23 24.65
CA LYS A 273 13.12 -6.77 23.28
C LYS A 273 12.20 -5.91 22.40
N GLY A 274 11.11 -5.39 22.96
CA GLY A 274 10.17 -4.50 22.27
C GLY A 274 10.82 -3.19 21.84
N VAL A 275 11.54 -2.54 22.75
CA VAL A 275 12.28 -1.30 22.48
C VAL A 275 13.37 -1.57 21.44
N VAL A 276 14.21 -2.59 21.63
CA VAL A 276 15.28 -2.92 20.66
C VAL A 276 14.71 -3.17 19.27
N LYS A 277 13.59 -3.89 19.16
CA LYS A 277 12.91 -4.11 17.86
C LYS A 277 12.41 -2.82 17.23
N ILE A 278 11.94 -1.85 18.02
CA ILE A 278 11.57 -0.51 17.52
C ILE A 278 12.81 0.22 16.99
N LEU A 279 13.94 0.13 17.68
CA LEU A 279 15.20 0.75 17.25
C LEU A 279 15.69 0.16 15.92
N GLU A 280 15.57 -1.17 15.75
CA GLU A 280 15.97 -1.91 14.54
C GLU A 280 15.01 -1.72 13.36
N ASN A 281 13.69 -1.75 13.62
CA ASN A 281 12.65 -1.82 12.59
C ASN A 281 11.64 -0.67 12.74
N ALA A 282 12.09 0.55 12.44
CA ALA A 282 11.26 1.76 12.49
C ALA A 282 10.34 1.96 11.26
N GLY A 283 9.87 0.86 10.67
CA GLY A 283 8.90 0.86 9.57
C GLY A 283 7.51 1.32 10.03
N GLY A 284 6.78 2.02 9.16
CA GLY A 284 5.42 2.49 9.43
C GLY A 284 5.33 3.91 10.02
N ARG A 285 4.28 4.16 10.80
CA ARG A 285 3.95 5.47 11.40
C ARG A 285 3.61 5.32 12.88
N ASN A 286 3.75 6.42 13.61
CA ASN A 286 3.33 6.50 15.00
C ASN A 286 1.79 6.50 15.09
N ARG A 287 1.31 6.06 16.25
CA ARG A 287 -0.12 6.00 16.57
C ARG A 287 -0.71 7.39 16.81
N TYR A 288 0.07 8.26 17.44
CA TYR A 288 -0.31 9.64 17.76
C TYR A 288 0.56 10.64 17.00
N CYS A 289 0.07 11.87 16.84
CA CYS A 289 0.93 12.99 16.44
C CYS A 289 1.84 13.38 17.60
N ARG A 290 2.89 14.17 17.37
CA ARG A 290 3.87 14.52 18.42
C ARG A 290 3.23 15.10 19.70
N GLU A 291 2.25 15.98 19.52
CA GLU A 291 1.52 16.58 20.64
C GLU A 291 0.79 15.51 21.47
N HIS A 292 0.00 14.65 20.82
CA HIS A 292 -0.73 13.59 21.51
C HIS A 292 0.15 12.42 21.96
N SER A 293 1.34 12.25 21.37
CA SER A 293 2.36 11.33 21.89
C SER A 293 2.86 11.80 23.24
N LYS A 294 3.04 13.11 23.43
CA LYS A 294 3.40 13.73 24.71
C LYS A 294 2.21 13.64 25.69
N ALA A 295 1.02 14.07 25.26
CA ALA A 295 -0.19 14.01 26.10
C ALA A 295 -0.52 12.58 26.59
N TYR A 296 -0.21 11.56 25.78
CA TYR A 296 -0.31 10.17 26.23
C TYR A 296 0.59 9.90 27.44
N CYS A 297 1.87 10.29 27.37
CA CYS A 297 2.82 10.09 28.47
C CYS A 297 2.42 10.87 29.72
N ASP A 298 2.00 12.13 29.54
CA ASP A 298 1.55 12.98 30.65
C ASP A 298 0.35 12.34 31.38
N ARG A 299 -0.66 11.87 30.64
CA ARG A 299 -1.81 11.18 31.26
C ARG A 299 -1.46 9.85 31.93
N VAL A 300 -0.53 9.10 31.34
CA VAL A 300 0.00 7.87 31.98
C VAL A 300 0.70 8.21 33.28
N LEU A 301 1.45 9.31 33.38
CA LEU A 301 2.06 9.76 34.63
C LEU A 301 1.03 10.31 35.61
N GLU A 302 -0.04 10.95 35.14
CA GLU A 302 -1.16 11.42 35.99
C GLU A 302 -2.12 10.31 36.45
N GLY A 303 -1.93 9.05 36.01
CA GLY A 303 -2.88 7.97 36.32
C GLY A 303 -4.20 8.03 35.58
N LYS A 304 -4.30 8.89 34.55
CA LYS A 304 -5.51 9.06 33.76
C LYS A 304 -5.52 8.13 32.54
N PRO A 305 -6.69 7.62 32.12
CA PRO A 305 -6.78 6.82 30.91
C PRO A 305 -6.48 7.66 29.66
N SER A 306 -5.81 7.05 28.68
CA SER A 306 -5.56 7.66 27.37
C SER A 306 -6.83 7.71 26.52
N GLU A 307 -7.07 8.83 25.84
CA GLU A 307 -8.19 8.99 24.93
C GLU A 307 -7.94 8.33 23.57
N PHE A 308 -8.91 7.53 23.11
CA PHE A 308 -8.85 6.85 21.83
C PHE A 308 -10.02 7.28 20.94
N LYS A 309 -9.72 7.50 19.67
CA LYS A 309 -10.70 7.83 18.65
C LYS A 309 -11.69 6.68 18.44
N SER A 310 -12.96 6.97 18.65
CA SER A 310 -14.12 6.08 18.49
C SER A 310 -14.45 5.80 17.01
N SER A 311 -14.22 6.77 16.12
CA SER A 311 -14.54 6.69 14.68
C SER A 311 -13.30 6.54 13.77
N ILE A 312 -13.31 5.57 12.84
CA ILE A 312 -12.23 5.38 11.84
C ILE A 312 -12.70 5.95 10.49
N GLN A 313 -11.93 6.88 9.90
CA GLN A 313 -12.16 7.38 8.54
C GLN A 313 -11.29 6.66 7.49
N GLU A 314 -11.62 6.81 6.20
CA GLU A 314 -10.84 6.25 5.06
C GLU A 314 -9.37 6.71 5.06
N SER A 315 -9.08 7.84 5.72
CA SER A 315 -7.72 8.33 5.96
C SER A 315 -6.92 7.53 6.98
N ASP A 316 -7.59 6.82 7.87
CA ASP A 316 -6.99 6.21 9.04
C ASP A 316 -6.51 4.77 8.71
N ILE A 317 -6.82 4.29 7.50
CA ILE A 317 -6.37 3.02 6.92
C ILE A 317 -4.88 3.10 6.55
N ILE A 318 -4.10 2.16 7.08
CA ILE A 318 -2.64 2.22 7.23
C ILE A 318 -1.92 2.19 5.87
N SER A 319 -2.35 1.37 4.91
CA SER A 319 -1.67 1.26 3.61
C SER A 319 -2.47 1.77 2.41
N ARG A 320 -1.75 2.34 1.43
CA ARG A 320 -2.35 2.78 0.15
C ARG A 320 -2.91 1.59 -0.63
N ARG A 321 -2.33 0.39 -0.44
CA ARG A 321 -2.80 -0.86 -1.01
C ARG A 321 -4.18 -1.22 -0.46
N GLU A 322 -4.35 -1.25 0.86
CA GLU A 322 -5.64 -1.48 1.52
C GLU A 322 -6.69 -0.46 1.09
N GLN A 323 -6.34 0.84 1.05
CA GLN A 323 -7.28 1.87 0.57
C GLN A 323 -7.79 1.61 -0.85
N ILE A 324 -6.93 1.10 -1.74
CA ILE A 324 -7.33 0.78 -3.12
C ILE A 324 -8.22 -0.46 -3.14
N ILE A 325 -7.85 -1.51 -2.41
CA ILE A 325 -8.61 -2.75 -2.29
C ILE A 325 -10.01 -2.45 -1.73
N PHE A 326 -10.10 -1.75 -0.60
CA PHE A 326 -11.38 -1.46 0.05
C PHE A 326 -12.29 -0.60 -0.82
N ASN A 327 -11.74 0.42 -1.50
CA ASN A 327 -12.52 1.23 -2.43
C ASN A 327 -13.07 0.39 -3.59
N LYS A 328 -12.29 -0.55 -4.13
CA LYS A 328 -12.73 -1.45 -5.21
C LYS A 328 -13.82 -2.42 -4.74
N LEU A 329 -13.60 -3.06 -3.61
CA LEU A 329 -14.60 -3.93 -2.98
C LEU A 329 -15.90 -3.17 -2.71
N TRP A 330 -15.82 -1.93 -2.23
CA TRP A 330 -17.00 -1.08 -2.04
C TRP A 330 -17.69 -0.71 -3.34
N ARG A 331 -16.96 -0.39 -4.42
CA ARG A 331 -17.58 -0.18 -5.74
C ARG A 331 -18.29 -1.44 -6.23
N TYR A 332 -17.71 -2.62 -5.98
CA TYR A 332 -18.32 -3.89 -6.32
C TYR A 332 -19.62 -4.13 -5.53
N ILE A 333 -19.56 -3.99 -4.19
CA ILE A 333 -20.73 -4.10 -3.31
C ILE A 333 -21.83 -3.12 -3.72
N GLU A 334 -21.47 -1.85 -3.95
CA GLU A 334 -22.42 -0.82 -4.35
C GLU A 334 -23.12 -1.13 -5.68
N ALA A 335 -22.38 -1.69 -6.64
CA ALA A 335 -22.89 -1.98 -7.97
C ALA A 335 -23.65 -3.30 -8.07
N ARG A 336 -23.28 -4.31 -7.27
CA ARG A 336 -23.77 -5.70 -7.42
C ARG A 336 -24.64 -6.17 -6.27
N LEU A 337 -24.24 -5.89 -5.04
CA LEU A 337 -24.90 -6.45 -3.86
C LEU A 337 -26.00 -5.53 -3.33
N LEU A 338 -25.83 -4.21 -3.39
CA LEU A 338 -26.88 -3.28 -2.94
C LEU A 338 -28.18 -3.39 -3.74
N PRO A 339 -28.18 -3.58 -5.08
CA PRO A 339 -29.43 -3.79 -5.82
C PRO A 339 -30.21 -5.05 -5.39
N LEU A 340 -29.53 -6.06 -4.83
CA LEU A 340 -30.17 -7.28 -4.30
C LEU A 340 -30.78 -7.06 -2.90
N ALA A 341 -30.45 -5.94 -2.26
CA ALA A 341 -30.91 -5.56 -0.93
C ALA A 341 -31.45 -4.12 -0.94
N PRO A 342 -32.58 -3.86 -1.60
CA PRO A 342 -33.14 -2.51 -1.76
C PRO A 342 -33.48 -1.84 -0.42
N GLU A 343 -33.84 -2.63 0.60
CA GLU A 343 -34.11 -2.15 1.96
C GLU A 343 -32.85 -1.82 2.78
N GLY A 344 -31.66 -2.08 2.22
CA GLY A 344 -30.38 -1.88 2.88
C GLY A 344 -29.80 -3.16 3.49
N ILE A 345 -28.63 -3.02 4.12
CA ILE A 345 -27.92 -4.14 4.76
C ILE A 345 -28.01 -3.93 6.27
N ASP A 346 -28.63 -4.86 6.99
CA ASP A 346 -28.84 -4.76 8.45
C ASP A 346 -27.59 -5.15 9.25
N ARG A 347 -26.80 -6.09 8.72
CA ARG A 347 -25.66 -6.68 9.44
C ARG A 347 -24.47 -6.93 8.53
N ILE A 348 -23.27 -6.61 9.03
CA ILE A 348 -21.99 -6.94 8.42
C ILE A 348 -21.30 -7.99 9.31
N VAL A 349 -21.03 -9.17 8.76
CA VAL A 349 -20.27 -10.23 9.43
C VAL A 349 -18.90 -10.33 8.80
N VAL A 350 -17.83 -10.26 9.60
CA VAL A 350 -16.48 -10.47 9.08
C VAL A 350 -15.77 -11.56 9.87
N GLU A 351 -15.14 -12.48 9.14
CA GLU A 351 -14.30 -13.49 9.77
C GLU A 351 -13.13 -12.84 10.51
N ARG A 352 -12.95 -13.22 11.77
CA ARG A 352 -11.69 -13.09 12.49
C ARG A 352 -10.85 -14.25 12.01
N THR A 353 -9.84 -13.96 11.19
CA THR A 353 -8.68 -14.84 11.10
C THR A 353 -8.07 -14.86 12.50
N ALA A 354 -8.42 -15.85 13.29
CA ALA A 354 -7.74 -16.16 14.54
C ALA A 354 -6.34 -16.60 14.12
N PHE A 355 -5.45 -15.64 13.88
CA PHE A 355 -4.04 -15.98 13.90
C PHE A 355 -3.73 -16.42 15.32
N ASP A 356 -3.08 -17.57 15.42
CA ASP A 356 -2.46 -18.18 16.60
C ASP A 356 -1.58 -17.19 17.38
N LEU A 357 -2.23 -16.27 18.08
CA LEU A 357 -1.58 -15.27 18.93
C LEU A 357 -1.51 -15.71 20.38
N LEU A 358 -2.12 -16.86 20.64
CA LEU A 358 -2.00 -17.63 21.84
C LEU A 358 -1.23 -18.94 21.59
N ALA A 359 -0.61 -19.13 20.42
CA ALA A 359 0.49 -20.09 20.34
C ALA A 359 1.76 -19.36 20.76
N GLY A 360 2.47 -19.92 21.73
CA GLY A 360 3.64 -19.31 22.35
C GLY A 360 4.70 -18.85 21.34
N LYS A 361 5.61 -17.97 21.82
CA LYS A 361 6.81 -17.55 21.08
C LYS A 361 7.43 -18.77 20.39
N GLN A 362 7.64 -18.69 19.07
CA GLN A 362 8.37 -19.65 18.21
C GLN A 362 9.68 -20.21 18.81
N LYS A 363 10.25 -19.56 19.83
CA LYS A 363 11.41 -20.02 20.59
C LYS A 363 11.10 -21.09 21.66
N LYS A 364 9.99 -21.02 22.41
CA LYS A 364 9.60 -22.07 23.38
C LYS A 364 9.17 -23.38 22.68
N ILE A 365 8.83 -23.29 21.39
CA ILE A 365 8.46 -24.42 20.52
C ILE A 365 9.70 -25.22 20.05
N ARG A 366 10.89 -24.61 20.02
CA ARG A 366 12.12 -25.29 19.57
C ARG A 366 12.76 -26.16 20.64
N ASP A 367 12.55 -25.84 21.92
CA ASP A 367 13.22 -26.50 23.05
C ASP A 367 12.30 -27.52 23.75
N ALA A 368 11.03 -27.65 23.32
CA ALA A 368 10.05 -28.58 23.86
C ALA A 368 9.83 -29.74 22.87
N SER A 369 9.74 -30.97 23.37
CA SER A 369 9.48 -32.16 22.53
C SER A 369 8.23 -31.95 21.67
N SER A 370 8.25 -32.44 20.43
CA SER A 370 7.13 -32.33 19.47
C SER A 370 5.77 -32.74 20.08
N LYS A 371 5.75 -33.78 20.92
CA LYS A 371 4.55 -34.27 21.63
C LYS A 371 3.99 -33.29 22.67
N SER A 372 4.85 -32.55 23.39
CA SER A 372 4.38 -31.60 24.41
C SER A 372 3.84 -30.31 23.80
N VAL A 373 4.42 -29.85 22.67
CA VAL A 373 3.90 -28.72 21.90
C VAL A 373 2.55 -29.03 21.26
N GLU A 374 2.41 -30.23 20.70
CA GLU A 374 1.15 -30.72 20.10
C GLU A 374 0.04 -30.85 21.16
N SER A 375 0.38 -31.37 22.36
CA SER A 375 -0.56 -31.40 23.49
C SER A 375 -1.00 -30.00 23.94
N ILE A 376 -0.09 -29.04 24.12
CA ILE A 376 -0.45 -27.67 24.55
C ILE A 376 -1.33 -26.95 23.52
N TYR A 377 -1.13 -27.24 22.22
CA TYR A 377 -1.99 -26.74 21.13
C TYR A 377 -3.39 -27.35 21.13
N GLN A 378 -3.52 -28.62 21.54
CA GLN A 378 -4.80 -29.34 21.62
C GLN A 378 -5.60 -28.99 22.89
N TYR A 379 -4.94 -28.67 24.02
CA TYR A 379 -5.56 -28.47 25.34
C TYR A 379 -5.59 -27.00 25.79
N GLY A 380 -6.51 -26.18 25.26
CA GLY A 380 -6.74 -24.79 25.72
C GLY A 380 -7.40 -24.69 27.12
N PRO A 381 -7.53 -23.49 27.73
CA PRO A 381 -8.13 -23.33 29.07
C PRO A 381 -9.57 -23.85 29.19
N ARG A 382 -10.30 -23.87 28.08
CA ARG A 382 -11.67 -24.41 28.01
C ARG A 382 -11.72 -25.91 27.73
N TYR A 383 -10.58 -26.55 27.52
CA TYR A 383 -10.57 -27.97 27.19
C TYR A 383 -11.10 -28.78 28.37
N GLY A 384 -12.08 -29.63 28.09
CA GLY A 384 -12.76 -30.45 29.09
C GLY A 384 -13.92 -29.73 29.80
N PHE A 385 -14.28 -28.52 29.34
CA PHE A 385 -15.41 -27.75 29.86
C PHE A 385 -16.42 -27.48 28.78
N THR A 386 -17.68 -27.53 29.18
CA THR A 386 -18.83 -27.36 28.29
C THR A 386 -19.09 -25.86 28.10
N SER A 387 -19.07 -25.06 29.17
CA SER A 387 -19.28 -23.61 29.08
C SER A 387 -18.19 -22.81 29.79
N GLU A 388 -18.03 -21.54 29.41
CA GLU A 388 -17.20 -20.60 30.16
C GLU A 388 -17.65 -20.48 31.62
N LYS A 389 -18.97 -20.54 31.89
CA LYS A 389 -19.49 -20.46 33.25
C LYS A 389 -19.16 -21.69 34.07
N GLU A 390 -19.25 -22.89 33.48
CA GLU A 390 -18.85 -24.13 34.14
C GLU A 390 -17.33 -24.15 34.39
N MET A 391 -16.54 -23.74 33.39
CA MET A 391 -15.10 -23.56 33.52
C MET A 391 -14.79 -22.62 34.69
N LEU A 392 -15.37 -21.42 34.72
CA LEU A 392 -15.18 -20.46 35.81
C LEU A 392 -15.72 -20.99 37.16
N ARG A 393 -16.82 -21.75 37.17
CA ARG A 393 -17.37 -22.36 38.39
C ARG A 393 -16.41 -23.41 38.94
N LYS A 394 -15.84 -24.27 38.11
CA LYS A 394 -14.87 -25.29 38.54
C LYS A 394 -13.53 -24.65 38.92
N GLU A 395 -13.06 -23.69 38.13
CA GLU A 395 -11.83 -22.94 38.37
C GLU A 395 -11.86 -22.24 39.74
N PHE A 396 -12.98 -21.64 40.14
CA PHE A 396 -13.08 -20.84 41.36
C PHE A 396 -13.88 -21.54 42.48
N GLY A 397 -14.11 -22.86 42.39
CA GLY A 397 -14.81 -23.63 43.43
C GLY A 397 -16.27 -23.19 43.67
N GLY A 398 -16.92 -22.58 42.67
CA GLY A 398 -18.30 -22.07 42.78
C GLY A 398 -18.43 -20.75 43.55
N LEU A 399 -17.32 -20.10 43.86
CA LEU A 399 -17.30 -18.82 44.57
C LEU A 399 -17.34 -17.64 43.59
N CYS A 400 -17.97 -16.55 44.01
CA CYS A 400 -17.81 -15.25 43.36
C CYS A 400 -16.35 -14.79 43.50
N ALA A 401 -15.72 -14.39 42.39
CA ALA A 401 -14.33 -13.95 42.38
C ALA A 401 -14.09 -12.73 43.27
N TYR A 402 -15.11 -11.89 43.52
CA TYR A 402 -14.97 -10.66 44.30
C TYR A 402 -15.34 -10.80 45.77
N CYS A 403 -16.53 -11.31 46.08
CA CYS A 403 -17.01 -11.38 47.46
C CYS A 403 -16.71 -12.72 48.14
N GLY A 404 -16.17 -13.72 47.42
CA GLY A 404 -15.86 -15.04 47.96
C GLY A 404 -17.08 -15.88 48.34
N LYS A 405 -18.29 -15.31 48.31
CA LYS A 405 -19.50 -16.03 48.68
C LYS A 405 -19.85 -17.07 47.61
N PRO A 406 -20.25 -18.28 48.02
CA PRO A 406 -20.90 -19.21 47.11
C PRO A 406 -22.18 -18.56 46.58
N SER A 407 -22.40 -18.64 45.27
CA SER A 407 -23.56 -18.01 44.66
C SER A 407 -24.71 -19.01 44.59
N GLU A 408 -25.79 -18.76 45.34
CA GLU A 408 -27.07 -19.48 45.22
C GLU A 408 -27.76 -19.18 43.87
N THR A 409 -27.47 -18.01 43.29
CA THR A 409 -27.89 -17.60 41.95
C THR A 409 -26.78 -17.86 40.90
N LEU A 410 -27.14 -17.88 39.62
CA LEU A 410 -26.19 -18.11 38.51
C LEU A 410 -25.00 -17.12 38.57
N LEU A 411 -23.79 -17.64 38.77
CA LEU A 411 -22.56 -16.86 38.57
C LEU A 411 -22.54 -16.30 37.15
N GLU A 412 -22.37 -14.99 37.06
CA GLU A 412 -22.27 -14.26 35.82
C GLU A 412 -20.83 -14.17 35.37
N ARG A 413 -20.67 -14.05 34.05
CA ARG A 413 -19.38 -13.77 33.45
C ARG A 413 -19.14 -12.26 33.58
N GLU A 414 -18.09 -11.91 34.29
CA GLU A 414 -17.65 -10.54 34.49
C GLU A 414 -16.38 -10.26 33.67
N HIS A 415 -16.23 -9.04 33.14
CA HIS A 415 -15.01 -8.59 32.47
C HIS A 415 -14.17 -7.64 33.34
N ILE A 416 -13.02 -8.13 33.80
CA ILE A 416 -12.08 -7.38 34.65
C ILE A 416 -11.86 -5.97 34.10
N LEU A 417 -11.43 -5.84 32.85
CA LEU A 417 -11.49 -4.59 32.10
C LEU A 417 -12.77 -4.50 31.26
N PRO A 418 -13.51 -3.39 31.32
CA PRO A 418 -14.65 -3.13 30.45
C PRO A 418 -14.32 -3.36 28.98
N ARG A 419 -15.27 -3.88 28.19
CA ARG A 419 -15.07 -4.17 26.75
C ARG A 419 -14.59 -2.96 25.91
N ARG A 420 -14.88 -1.73 26.35
CA ARG A 420 -14.36 -0.49 25.74
C ARG A 420 -12.84 -0.31 25.90
N LEU A 421 -12.23 -0.96 26.89
CA LEU A 421 -10.81 -0.90 27.24
C LEU A 421 -10.05 -2.18 26.82
N PHE A 422 -10.76 -3.31 26.73
CA PHE A 422 -10.22 -4.58 26.27
C PHE A 422 -11.19 -5.21 25.26
N PHE A 423 -10.96 -4.97 23.97
CA PHE A 423 -11.90 -5.27 22.87
C PHE A 423 -12.03 -6.76 22.49
N PHE A 424 -11.55 -7.67 23.33
CA PHE A 424 -11.61 -9.12 23.10
C PHE A 424 -12.14 -9.82 24.34
N ASP A 425 -12.94 -10.84 24.09
CA ASP A 425 -13.48 -11.75 25.11
C ASP A 425 -12.43 -12.82 25.47
N SER A 426 -11.28 -12.37 26.02
CA SER A 426 -10.13 -13.22 26.38
C SER A 426 -10.36 -13.93 27.71
N TYR A 427 -9.83 -15.16 27.83
CA TYR A 427 -9.75 -15.91 29.09
C TYR A 427 -9.10 -15.12 30.23
N LEU A 428 -8.11 -14.27 29.92
CA LEU A 428 -7.41 -13.44 30.90
C LEU A 428 -8.26 -12.28 31.43
N ASN A 429 -9.34 -11.92 30.74
CA ASN A 429 -10.17 -10.76 31.06
C ASN A 429 -11.56 -11.18 31.53
N ILE A 430 -11.74 -12.40 32.04
CA ILE A 430 -13.04 -12.90 32.53
C ILE A 430 -12.95 -13.62 33.88
N LEU A 431 -13.96 -13.39 34.73
CA LEU A 431 -14.11 -13.99 36.08
C LEU A 431 -15.57 -14.38 36.37
N PRO A 432 -15.82 -15.30 37.32
CA PRO A 432 -17.15 -15.49 37.87
C PRO A 432 -17.48 -14.36 38.87
N SER A 433 -18.65 -13.74 38.73
CA SER A 433 -19.14 -12.73 39.67
C SER A 433 -20.59 -13.00 40.03
N CYS A 434 -21.01 -12.69 41.26
CA CYS A 434 -22.43 -12.67 41.60
C CYS A 434 -23.11 -11.43 40.99
N PRO A 435 -24.44 -11.47 40.76
CA PRO A 435 -25.17 -10.33 40.18
C PRO A 435 -24.95 -9.01 40.93
N GLN A 436 -24.85 -9.07 42.26
CA GLN A 436 -24.61 -7.89 43.10
C GLN A 436 -23.23 -7.27 42.83
N CYS A 437 -22.15 -8.07 42.82
CA CYS A 437 -20.80 -7.57 42.53
C CYS A 437 -20.66 -7.12 41.07
N ASN A 438 -21.30 -7.82 40.12
CA ASN A 438 -21.29 -7.44 38.72
C ASN A 438 -22.01 -6.10 38.49
N ALA A 439 -23.19 -5.91 39.11
CA ALA A 439 -23.94 -4.65 39.06
C ALA A 439 -23.17 -3.50 39.74
N ALA A 440 -22.56 -3.75 40.90
CA ALA A 440 -21.72 -2.77 41.61
C ALA A 440 -20.50 -2.33 40.80
N LYS A 441 -19.95 -3.22 39.95
CA LYS A 441 -18.87 -2.86 39.03
C LYS A 441 -19.37 -2.06 37.82
N GLY A 442 -20.48 -2.48 37.22
CA GLY A 442 -21.04 -1.86 36.01
C GLY A 442 -20.00 -1.72 34.88
N THR A 443 -19.86 -0.49 34.34
CA THR A 443 -18.89 -0.18 33.27
C THR A 443 -17.55 0.39 33.81
N SER A 444 -17.38 0.37 35.13
CA SER A 444 -16.21 0.87 35.84
C SER A 444 -15.13 -0.21 35.98
N LEU A 445 -13.94 0.20 36.40
CA LEU A 445 -12.85 -0.70 36.75
C LEU A 445 -13.09 -1.28 38.15
N PRO A 446 -12.70 -2.54 38.43
CA PRO A 446 -12.82 -3.15 39.75
C PRO A 446 -12.30 -2.26 40.88
N GLY A 447 -11.12 -1.65 40.70
CA GLY A 447 -10.52 -0.76 41.71
C GLY A 447 -11.32 0.52 42.00
N VAL A 448 -12.06 1.05 41.01
CA VAL A 448 -12.93 2.23 41.19
C VAL A 448 -14.18 1.86 42.00
N SER A 449 -14.63 0.62 41.89
CA SER A 449 -15.75 0.06 42.67
C SER A 449 -15.29 -0.64 43.95
N SER A 450 -14.03 -0.46 44.36
CA SER A 450 -13.42 -1.13 45.52
C SER A 450 -13.51 -2.68 45.52
N LEU A 451 -13.68 -3.27 44.34
CA LEU A 451 -13.76 -4.72 44.14
C LEU A 451 -12.36 -5.31 43.94
N ARG A 452 -12.05 -6.35 44.72
CA ARG A 452 -10.79 -7.09 44.74
C ARG A 452 -11.06 -8.59 44.66
N VAL A 453 -10.10 -9.36 44.17
CA VAL A 453 -10.27 -10.82 44.12
C VAL A 453 -10.24 -11.35 45.55
N HIS A 454 -11.27 -12.10 45.94
CA HIS A 454 -11.37 -12.68 47.26
C HIS A 454 -10.29 -13.75 47.47
N GLU A 455 -9.78 -13.83 48.69
CA GLU A 455 -8.74 -14.78 49.10
C GLU A 455 -9.14 -16.23 48.79
N ASP A 456 -10.34 -16.63 49.20
CA ASP A 456 -10.85 -17.99 48.97
C ASP A 456 -11.07 -18.31 47.48
N ALA A 457 -11.49 -17.32 46.69
CA ALA A 457 -11.68 -17.50 45.25
C ALA A 457 -10.33 -17.70 44.55
N TYR A 458 -9.29 -16.98 44.99
CA TYR A 458 -7.92 -17.18 44.51
C TYR A 458 -7.36 -18.55 44.90
N ARG A 459 -7.53 -18.97 46.16
CA ARG A 459 -7.05 -20.28 46.65
C ARG A 459 -7.71 -21.45 45.92
N ASN A 460 -8.99 -21.33 45.58
CA ASN A 460 -9.67 -22.31 44.74
C ASN A 460 -9.08 -22.38 43.32
N TYR A 461 -8.84 -21.22 42.70
CA TYR A 461 -8.16 -21.15 41.40
C TYR A 461 -6.76 -21.75 41.44
N GLU A 462 -6.00 -21.47 42.50
CA GLU A 462 -4.68 -22.06 42.71
C GLU A 462 -4.73 -23.58 42.85
N SER A 463 -5.67 -24.09 43.67
CA SER A 463 -5.86 -25.53 43.88
C SER A 463 -6.26 -26.24 42.58
N TYR A 464 -7.16 -25.64 41.80
CA TYR A 464 -7.53 -26.12 40.48
C TYR A 464 -6.32 -26.22 39.53
N ILE A 465 -5.47 -25.20 39.48
CA ILE A 465 -4.27 -25.22 38.63
C ILE A 465 -3.28 -26.30 39.07
N ASN A 466 -3.11 -26.51 40.38
CA ASN A 466 -2.23 -27.55 40.91
C ASN A 466 -2.76 -28.96 40.57
N GLU A 467 -4.07 -29.18 40.69
CA GLU A 467 -4.72 -30.43 40.27
C GLU A 467 -4.63 -30.63 38.74
N LEU A 468 -4.77 -29.55 37.96
CA LEU A 468 -4.66 -29.65 36.51
C LEU A 468 -3.25 -29.99 36.06
N LYS A 469 -2.23 -29.44 36.73
CA LYS A 469 -0.81 -29.66 36.48
C LYS A 469 -0.40 -31.12 36.70
N SER A 470 -1.03 -31.83 37.65
CA SER A 470 -0.76 -33.25 37.88
C SER A 470 -1.37 -34.16 36.80
N LYS A 471 -2.42 -33.70 36.12
CA LYS A 471 -3.14 -34.47 35.09
C LYS A 471 -2.64 -34.20 33.67
N ARG A 472 -2.18 -32.99 33.37
CA ARG A 472 -1.76 -32.58 32.02
C ARG A 472 -0.87 -31.32 32.01
N PRO A 473 -0.14 -31.06 30.91
CA PRO A 473 0.60 -29.81 30.73
C PRO A 473 -0.32 -28.59 30.81
N LEU A 474 0.08 -27.58 31.60
CA LEU A 474 -0.68 -26.34 31.72
C LEU A 474 -0.55 -25.49 30.44
N HIS A 475 -1.70 -25.05 29.92
CA HIS A 475 -1.72 -23.96 28.96
C HIS A 475 -1.19 -22.67 29.61
N PHE A 476 -0.30 -21.93 28.94
CA PHE A 476 0.35 -20.74 29.50
C PHE A 476 -0.63 -19.67 30.04
N LEU A 477 -1.82 -19.57 29.43
CA LEU A 477 -2.89 -18.67 29.90
C LEU A 477 -3.33 -18.94 31.34
N HIS A 478 -3.21 -20.17 31.84
CA HIS A 478 -3.52 -20.50 33.23
C HIS A 478 -2.56 -19.80 34.20
N THR A 479 -1.27 -19.83 33.88
CA THR A 479 -0.21 -19.19 34.65
C THR A 479 -0.35 -17.67 34.64
N GLU A 480 -0.61 -17.10 33.46
CA GLU A 480 -0.86 -15.66 33.28
C GLU A 480 -2.07 -15.18 34.09
N LYS A 481 -3.19 -15.92 34.02
CA LYS A 481 -4.39 -15.58 34.79
C LYS A 481 -4.14 -15.72 36.30
N LYS A 482 -3.41 -16.74 36.75
CA LYS A 482 -3.03 -16.89 38.17
C LYS A 482 -2.26 -15.64 38.66
N GLY A 483 -1.30 -15.15 37.88
CA GLY A 483 -0.55 -13.94 38.18
C GLY A 483 -1.45 -12.70 38.28
N ILE A 484 -2.35 -12.52 37.30
CA ILE A 484 -3.31 -11.40 37.30
C ILE A 484 -4.22 -11.44 38.54
N LEU A 485 -4.76 -12.62 38.88
CA LEU A 485 -5.62 -12.78 40.06
C LEU A 485 -4.87 -12.49 41.35
N ASN A 486 -3.60 -12.89 41.45
CA ASN A 486 -2.78 -12.63 42.62
C ASN A 486 -2.60 -11.12 42.84
N LEU A 487 -2.32 -10.38 41.77
CA LEU A 487 -2.23 -8.91 41.80
C LEU A 487 -3.56 -8.24 42.18
N MET A 488 -4.70 -8.85 41.85
CA MET A 488 -6.03 -8.30 42.13
C MET A 488 -6.50 -8.52 43.58
N ARG A 489 -5.80 -9.33 44.39
CA ARG A 489 -6.12 -9.53 45.82
C ARG A 489 -5.72 -8.33 46.66
N ASP A 490 -4.61 -7.70 46.29
CA ASP A 490 -3.98 -6.64 47.05
C ASP A 490 -4.45 -5.26 46.55
N PRO A 491 -5.10 -4.45 47.40
CA PRO A 491 -5.54 -3.10 47.03
C PRO A 491 -4.39 -2.14 46.72
N GLU A 492 -3.19 -2.35 47.26
CA GLU A 492 -2.02 -1.52 46.95
C GLU A 492 -1.46 -1.81 45.55
N ARG A 493 -1.72 -3.02 45.03
CA ARG A 493 -1.30 -3.54 43.71
C ARG A 493 -2.38 -3.40 42.64
N ALA A 494 -3.46 -2.67 42.94
CA ALA A 494 -4.63 -2.56 42.07
C ALA A 494 -4.32 -1.92 40.70
N TRP A 495 -3.24 -1.17 40.59
CA TRP A 495 -2.83 -0.53 39.34
C TRP A 495 -2.05 -1.49 38.41
N ASP A 496 -1.47 -2.56 38.95
CA ASP A 496 -0.54 -3.41 38.22
C ASP A 496 -1.23 -4.47 37.39
N TRP A 497 -2.28 -5.10 37.93
CA TRP A 497 -3.12 -5.99 37.12
C TRP A 497 -3.81 -5.21 35.99
N GLU A 498 -4.26 -3.97 36.25
CA GLU A 498 -4.92 -3.13 35.26
C GLU A 498 -3.94 -2.79 34.13
N ARG A 499 -2.73 -2.38 34.49
CA ARG A 499 -1.65 -2.06 33.56
C ARG A 499 -1.22 -3.28 32.74
N TYR A 500 -1.11 -4.45 33.37
CA TYR A 500 -0.74 -5.70 32.70
C TYR A 500 -1.81 -6.09 31.67
N LEU A 501 -3.09 -6.07 32.05
CA LEU A 501 -4.20 -6.32 31.14
C LEU A 501 -4.30 -5.25 30.04
N ARG A 502 -4.01 -3.98 30.31
CA ARG A 502 -3.95 -2.92 29.28
C ARG A 502 -2.77 -3.08 28.34
N LEU A 503 -1.60 -3.52 28.82
CA LEU A 503 -0.44 -3.87 27.98
C LEU A 503 -0.79 -5.03 27.06
N ILE A 504 -1.41 -6.08 27.59
CA ILE A 504 -1.95 -7.20 26.83
C ILE A 504 -2.98 -6.68 25.81
N ALA A 505 -3.95 -5.86 26.21
CA ALA A 505 -4.95 -5.26 25.32
C ALA A 505 -4.32 -4.44 24.20
N ASN A 506 -3.31 -3.63 24.52
CA ASN A 506 -2.58 -2.80 23.56
C ASN A 506 -1.70 -3.64 22.62
N ASN A 507 -1.10 -4.71 23.12
CA ASN A 507 -0.38 -5.69 22.31
C ASN A 507 -1.35 -6.39 21.37
N PHE A 508 -2.47 -6.91 21.86
CA PHE A 508 -3.55 -7.46 21.03
C PHE A 508 -4.08 -6.43 20.03
N ALA A 509 -4.24 -5.16 20.41
CA ALA A 509 -4.64 -4.09 19.49
C ALA A 509 -3.57 -3.80 18.43
N SER A 510 -2.28 -3.85 18.78
CA SER A 510 -1.15 -3.66 17.86
C SER A 510 -0.95 -4.85 16.91
N ILE A 511 -1.29 -6.04 17.38
CA ILE A 511 -1.28 -7.28 16.61
C ILE A 511 -2.55 -7.38 15.74
N VAL A 512 -3.67 -6.83 16.19
CA VAL A 512 -4.82 -6.60 15.32
C VAL A 512 -4.58 -5.46 14.33
N GLN A 513 -3.71 -4.48 14.64
CA GLN A 513 -3.15 -3.60 13.62
C GLN A 513 -2.25 -4.38 12.63
N THR A 514 -1.83 -5.61 12.96
CA THR A 514 -1.25 -6.57 12.00
C THR A 514 -2.29 -7.47 11.30
N GLN A 515 -3.56 -7.52 11.75
CA GLN A 515 -4.71 -8.01 10.95
C GLN A 515 -5.16 -6.94 9.94
N ARG A 516 -4.27 -6.58 9.02
CA ARG A 516 -4.33 -5.35 8.20
C ARG A 516 -5.54 -5.20 7.25
N GLY A 517 -6.45 -6.16 7.18
CA GLY A 517 -7.58 -6.18 6.25
C GLY A 517 -8.97 -6.19 6.88
N PRO A 518 -9.36 -7.23 7.67
CA PRO A 518 -10.77 -7.54 7.94
C PRO A 518 -11.48 -6.50 8.82
N ARG A 519 -10.90 -6.15 9.98
CA ARG A 519 -11.48 -5.17 10.91
C ARG A 519 -11.56 -3.75 10.34
N PRO A 520 -10.48 -3.21 9.74
CA PRO A 520 -10.54 -1.93 9.04
C PRO A 520 -11.56 -1.92 7.90
N PHE A 521 -11.71 -3.03 7.17
CA PHE A 521 -12.67 -3.14 6.07
C PHE A 521 -14.12 -3.15 6.58
N ALA A 522 -14.43 -3.91 7.63
CA ALA A 522 -15.76 -3.91 8.27
C ALA A 522 -16.21 -2.50 8.68
N ARG A 523 -15.31 -1.75 9.34
CA ARG A 523 -15.56 -0.36 9.75
C ARG A 523 -15.70 0.58 8.56
N TYR A 524 -14.90 0.37 7.52
CA TYR A 524 -15.01 1.13 6.27
C TYR A 524 -16.37 0.92 5.60
N LEU A 525 -16.87 -0.32 5.53
CA LEU A 525 -18.20 -0.64 5.00
C LEU A 525 -19.31 -0.05 5.85
N TYR A 526 -19.24 -0.22 7.18
CA TYR A 526 -20.17 0.41 8.12
C TYR A 526 -20.30 1.92 7.83
N SER A 527 -19.18 2.63 7.76
CA SER A 527 -19.19 4.08 7.48
C SER A 527 -19.82 4.44 6.13
N LYS A 528 -19.68 3.59 5.10
CA LYS A 528 -20.28 3.83 3.79
C LYS A 528 -21.78 3.52 3.75
N LEU A 529 -22.19 2.46 4.43
CA LEU A 529 -23.59 2.03 4.53
C LEU A 529 -24.40 3.00 5.40
N SER A 530 -23.91 3.38 6.58
CA SER A 530 -24.59 4.36 7.47
C SER A 530 -24.85 5.73 6.84
N ARG A 531 -24.20 6.07 5.72
CA ARG A 531 -24.47 7.32 4.95
C ARG A 531 -25.58 7.17 3.91
N ARG A 532 -26.04 5.95 3.66
CA ARG A 532 -26.97 5.60 2.58
C ARG A 532 -28.29 5.00 3.06
N GLN A 533 -28.33 4.54 4.29
CA GLN A 533 -29.52 3.96 4.92
C GLN A 533 -29.74 4.64 6.28
N GLU A 534 -30.99 4.75 6.71
CA GLU A 534 -31.37 5.44 7.95
C GLU A 534 -30.85 4.71 9.19
N LYS A 535 -30.98 3.38 9.21
CA LYS A 535 -30.54 2.54 10.32
C LYS A 535 -29.13 1.97 10.06
N PRO A 536 -28.11 2.30 10.86
CA PRO A 536 -26.75 1.81 10.63
C PRO A 536 -26.67 0.27 10.81
N PRO A 537 -25.81 -0.42 10.03
CA PRO A 537 -25.69 -1.87 10.12
C PRO A 537 -24.99 -2.30 11.42
N GLU A 538 -25.38 -3.44 11.99
CA GLU A 538 -24.65 -4.08 13.08
C GLU A 538 -23.35 -4.71 12.55
N ILE A 539 -22.22 -4.53 13.24
CA ILE A 539 -20.97 -5.24 12.91
C ILE A 539 -20.78 -6.43 13.84
N ALA A 540 -20.73 -7.64 13.28
CA ALA A 540 -20.38 -8.85 13.99
C ALA A 540 -19.05 -9.42 13.50
N PHE A 541 -18.25 -9.95 14.42
CA PHE A 541 -17.00 -10.63 14.09
C PHE A 541 -17.05 -12.08 14.54
N ARG A 542 -16.86 -13.04 13.65
CA ARG A 542 -16.96 -14.49 13.92
C ARG A 542 -15.61 -15.20 13.85
N SER A 543 -15.43 -16.30 14.55
CA SER A 543 -14.17 -17.07 14.52
C SER A 543 -14.12 -17.98 13.28
N GLY A 544 -12.97 -18.05 12.60
CA GLY A 544 -12.74 -19.02 11.52
C GLY A 544 -12.83 -20.49 11.93
N ARG A 545 -12.77 -20.79 13.25
CA ARG A 545 -13.04 -22.15 13.76
C ARG A 545 -14.51 -22.54 13.57
N HIS A 546 -15.43 -21.57 13.65
CA HIS A 546 -16.85 -21.85 13.51
C HIS A 546 -17.24 -22.11 12.06
N THR A 547 -16.64 -21.41 11.09
CA THR A 547 -16.87 -21.66 9.65
C THR A 547 -16.40 -23.05 9.24
N ALA A 548 -15.23 -23.47 9.75
CA ALA A 548 -14.75 -24.83 9.54
C ALA A 548 -15.70 -25.90 10.10
N LEU A 549 -16.23 -25.69 11.31
CA LEU A 549 -17.19 -26.59 11.96
C LEU A 549 -18.53 -26.64 11.21
N TYR A 550 -19.09 -25.48 10.84
CA TYR A 550 -20.34 -25.44 10.09
C TYR A 550 -20.19 -26.13 8.74
N ARG A 551 -19.06 -25.95 8.06
CA ARG A 551 -18.80 -26.61 6.78
C ARG A 551 -18.71 -28.13 6.93
N SER A 552 -17.97 -28.65 7.91
CA SER A 552 -17.86 -30.11 8.10
C SER A 552 -19.20 -30.79 8.45
N VAL A 553 -20.15 -30.03 8.96
CA VAL A 553 -21.49 -30.53 9.34
C VAL A 553 -22.50 -30.36 8.21
N ALA A 554 -22.52 -29.19 7.58
CA ALA A 554 -23.46 -28.89 6.51
C ALA A 554 -23.06 -29.58 5.18
N TYR A 555 -21.76 -29.69 4.92
CA TYR A 555 -21.19 -30.17 3.66
C TYR A 555 -20.01 -31.11 3.93
N PRO A 556 -20.26 -32.32 4.48
CA PRO A 556 -19.21 -33.26 4.87
C PRO A 556 -18.37 -33.75 3.69
N ASP A 557 -18.97 -33.83 2.49
CA ASP A 557 -18.30 -34.29 1.26
C ASP A 557 -17.41 -33.21 0.62
N PHE A 558 -17.46 -31.97 1.12
CA PHE A 558 -16.64 -30.88 0.61
C PHE A 558 -15.22 -30.88 1.21
N SER A 559 -14.20 -31.10 0.38
CA SER A 559 -12.79 -31.07 0.78
C SER A 559 -12.01 -29.86 0.26
N LYS A 560 -11.49 -29.05 1.19
CA LYS A 560 -10.52 -27.96 0.91
C LYS A 560 -9.25 -28.43 0.18
N ALA A 561 -8.86 -29.70 0.37
CA ALA A 561 -7.63 -30.24 -0.19
C ALA A 561 -7.79 -30.59 -1.67
N GLN A 562 -8.95 -31.11 -2.06
CA GLN A 562 -9.27 -31.46 -3.45
C GLN A 562 -9.41 -30.21 -4.34
N GLU A 563 -10.01 -29.13 -3.82
CA GLU A 563 -10.10 -27.83 -4.52
C GLU A 563 -8.72 -27.18 -4.78
N LYS A 564 -7.75 -27.39 -3.86
CA LYS A 564 -6.37 -26.92 -4.00
C LYS A 564 -5.50 -27.79 -4.91
N ALA A 565 -5.87 -29.06 -5.11
CA ALA A 565 -5.10 -30.05 -5.85
C ALA A 565 -5.49 -30.17 -7.33
N GLY A 566 -6.52 -29.44 -7.80
CA GLY A 566 -6.88 -29.41 -9.21
C GLY A 566 -5.73 -28.88 -10.08
N GLU A 567 -5.06 -29.79 -10.80
CA GLU A 567 -3.89 -29.52 -11.65
C GLU A 567 -4.22 -28.74 -12.95
N ASP A 568 -5.50 -28.47 -13.22
CA ASP A 568 -5.93 -27.90 -14.50
C ASP A 568 -6.23 -26.40 -14.48
N GLY A 569 -5.81 -25.64 -13.45
CA GLY A 569 -5.94 -24.17 -13.45
C GLY A 569 -7.37 -23.60 -13.62
N ASN A 570 -8.39 -24.47 -13.61
CA ASN A 570 -9.81 -24.19 -13.88
C ASN A 570 -10.70 -24.42 -12.65
N SER A 571 -10.12 -24.71 -11.47
CA SER A 571 -10.90 -24.85 -10.24
C SER A 571 -11.36 -23.47 -9.76
N HIS A 572 -12.69 -23.26 -9.76
CA HIS A 572 -13.30 -22.08 -9.14
C HIS A 572 -13.01 -22.11 -7.63
N PRO A 573 -12.47 -21.04 -7.03
CA PRO A 573 -12.20 -21.00 -5.59
C PRO A 573 -13.52 -20.77 -4.82
N VAL A 574 -14.38 -21.78 -4.76
CA VAL A 574 -15.70 -21.77 -4.10
C VAL A 574 -15.57 -21.67 -2.58
N ASN A 575 -14.50 -22.20 -1.98
CA ASN A 575 -14.39 -22.29 -0.52
C ASN A 575 -14.56 -20.96 0.21
N HIS A 576 -13.96 -19.88 -0.30
CA HIS A 576 -14.07 -18.57 0.36
C HIS A 576 -15.51 -18.03 0.28
N ALA A 577 -16.18 -18.23 -0.86
CA ALA A 577 -17.58 -17.86 -1.02
C ALA A 577 -18.51 -18.71 -0.13
N LEU A 578 -18.23 -20.00 0.01
CA LEU A 578 -18.93 -20.93 0.89
C LEU A 578 -18.76 -20.57 2.37
N ASP A 579 -17.53 -20.28 2.80
CA ASP A 579 -17.23 -19.81 4.16
C ASP A 579 -17.98 -18.48 4.44
N ALA A 580 -18.02 -17.55 3.48
CA ALA A 580 -18.81 -16.33 3.58
C ALA A 580 -20.33 -16.61 3.64
N LEU A 581 -20.84 -17.55 2.85
CA LEU A 581 -22.27 -17.94 2.84
C LEU A 581 -22.71 -18.49 4.20
N LEU A 582 -21.91 -19.39 4.78
CA LEU A 582 -22.12 -19.93 6.12
C LEU A 582 -22.09 -18.82 7.19
N LEU A 583 -21.19 -17.84 7.05
CA LEU A 583 -21.11 -16.69 7.97
C LEU A 583 -22.31 -15.75 7.88
N ALA A 584 -22.90 -15.59 6.69
CA ALA A 584 -24.06 -14.73 6.47
C ALA A 584 -25.38 -15.36 6.95
N SER A 585 -25.42 -16.68 7.03
CA SER A 585 -26.60 -17.47 7.41
C SER A 585 -26.81 -17.50 8.93
N LYS A 586 -28.07 -17.44 9.37
CA LYS A 586 -28.47 -17.53 10.79
C LYS A 586 -28.48 -19.01 11.23
N LEU A 587 -27.29 -19.59 11.30
CA LEU A 587 -27.10 -20.97 11.73
C LEU A 587 -27.20 -21.14 13.25
N PRO A 588 -27.64 -22.30 13.74
CA PRO A 588 -27.60 -22.64 15.15
C PRO A 588 -26.19 -22.47 15.70
N ARG A 589 -26.06 -21.64 16.72
CA ARG A 589 -24.80 -21.40 17.42
C ARG A 589 -24.27 -22.71 18.01
N PRO A 590 -22.98 -23.06 17.89
CA PRO A 590 -22.41 -24.20 18.60
C PRO A 590 -22.28 -23.92 20.11
N GLU A 591 -22.31 -22.66 20.54
CA GLU A 591 -22.09 -22.28 21.94
C GLU A 591 -23.06 -22.94 22.96
N PRO A 592 -24.36 -23.14 22.68
CA PRO A 592 -25.27 -23.93 23.53
C PRO A 592 -24.98 -25.43 23.56
N LEU A 593 -24.38 -26.01 22.52
CA LEU A 593 -23.94 -27.41 22.52
C LEU A 593 -22.67 -27.62 23.32
N GLU A 594 -21.73 -26.69 23.10
CA GLU A 594 -20.53 -26.59 23.91
C GLU A 594 -21.00 -26.60 25.36
N ALA A 595 -21.94 -25.72 25.74
CA ALA A 595 -22.48 -25.60 27.10
C ALA A 595 -23.23 -26.81 27.67
N ARG A 596 -23.55 -27.84 26.87
CA ARG A 596 -24.22 -29.09 27.30
C ARG A 596 -23.29 -30.32 27.26
N GLY A 597 -22.00 -30.11 27.01
CA GLY A 597 -20.98 -31.15 27.08
C GLY A 597 -20.92 -32.06 25.89
N LEU A 598 -21.35 -31.57 24.73
CA LEU A 598 -21.18 -32.25 23.44
C LEU A 598 -21.68 -33.71 23.47
N ASN A 599 -22.78 -33.98 24.19
CA ASN A 599 -23.35 -35.33 24.16
C ASN A 599 -23.80 -35.66 22.71
N HIS A 600 -23.62 -36.91 22.32
CA HIS A 600 -23.78 -37.34 20.92
C HIS A 600 -25.17 -37.02 20.35
N ALA A 601 -26.23 -37.18 21.17
CA ALA A 601 -27.60 -36.87 20.76
C ALA A 601 -27.83 -35.37 20.51
N SER A 602 -27.27 -34.48 21.34
CA SER A 602 -27.36 -33.03 21.16
C SER A 602 -26.53 -32.57 19.97
N LEU A 603 -25.34 -33.14 19.79
CA LEU A 603 -24.50 -32.90 18.61
C LEU A 603 -25.23 -33.27 17.32
N LYS A 604 -25.87 -34.46 17.29
CA LYS A 604 -26.68 -34.91 16.16
C LYS A 604 -27.86 -33.97 15.92
N ALA A 605 -28.63 -33.65 16.95
CA ALA A 605 -29.79 -32.76 16.84
C ALA A 605 -29.40 -31.35 16.36
N TRP A 606 -28.28 -30.80 16.81
CA TRP A 606 -27.78 -29.53 16.31
C TRP A 606 -27.21 -29.63 14.91
N ALA A 607 -26.52 -30.71 14.58
CA ALA A 607 -26.04 -30.96 13.21
C ALA A 607 -27.23 -31.03 12.24
N ASP A 608 -28.34 -31.66 12.65
CA ASP A 608 -29.59 -31.72 11.90
C ASP A 608 -30.21 -30.32 11.75
N GLN A 609 -30.20 -29.50 12.81
CA GLN A 609 -30.66 -28.10 12.72
C GLN A 609 -29.75 -27.23 11.83
N VAL A 610 -28.44 -27.46 11.85
CA VAL A 610 -27.48 -26.77 10.98
C VAL A 610 -27.74 -27.17 9.54
N ARG A 611 -27.88 -28.47 9.24
CA ARG A 611 -28.20 -28.99 7.91
C ARG A 611 -29.55 -28.47 7.40
N GLY A 612 -30.57 -28.45 8.25
CA GLY A 612 -31.90 -27.94 7.89
C GLY A 612 -31.97 -26.42 7.68
N LYS A 613 -30.99 -25.65 8.19
CA LYS A 613 -30.92 -24.19 8.00
C LYS A 613 -29.84 -23.74 7.01
N ALA A 614 -28.88 -24.61 6.69
CA ALA A 614 -27.91 -24.37 5.64
C ALA A 614 -28.59 -24.50 4.27
N ALA A 615 -27.95 -23.98 3.23
CA ALA A 615 -28.42 -24.22 1.88
C ALA A 615 -28.29 -25.73 1.57
N PRO A 616 -29.25 -26.34 0.86
CA PRO A 616 -29.18 -27.75 0.52
C PRO A 616 -27.96 -28.03 -0.35
N ALA A 617 -27.21 -29.09 -0.03
CA ALA A 617 -26.09 -29.56 -0.83
C ALA A 617 -26.60 -30.10 -2.18
N GLY A 618 -25.87 -29.82 -3.26
CA GLY A 618 -26.04 -30.49 -4.55
C GLY A 618 -25.47 -31.92 -4.53
N GLU A 619 -25.54 -32.61 -5.66
CA GLU A 619 -25.08 -34.00 -5.81
C GLU A 619 -23.59 -34.19 -5.52
N ASP A 620 -22.78 -33.13 -5.67
CA ASP A 620 -21.34 -33.12 -5.44
C ASP A 620 -20.95 -32.53 -4.07
N GLY A 621 -21.91 -32.32 -3.18
CA GLY A 621 -21.69 -31.81 -1.82
C GLY A 621 -21.51 -30.29 -1.74
N ILE A 622 -21.61 -29.55 -2.86
CA ILE A 622 -21.55 -28.09 -2.91
C ILE A 622 -22.98 -27.54 -2.94
N PRO A 623 -23.36 -26.56 -2.08
CA PRO A 623 -24.71 -26.03 -2.09
C PRO A 623 -25.00 -25.22 -3.35
N VAL A 624 -26.17 -25.45 -3.94
CA VAL A 624 -26.63 -24.69 -5.10
C VAL A 624 -27.35 -23.44 -4.61
N ILE A 625 -26.93 -22.27 -5.09
CA ILE A 625 -27.56 -20.98 -4.78
C ILE A 625 -28.29 -20.42 -6.01
N PRO A 626 -29.27 -19.50 -5.83
CA PRO A 626 -29.97 -18.89 -6.95
C PRO A 626 -28.99 -18.26 -7.96
N ALA A 627 -29.16 -18.61 -9.23
CA ALA A 627 -28.29 -18.14 -10.30
C ALA A 627 -28.28 -16.60 -10.35
N TYR A 628 -27.09 -16.01 -10.19
CA TYR A 628 -26.91 -14.56 -10.24
C TYR A 628 -27.07 -14.05 -11.68
N LYS A 629 -28.26 -13.55 -12.02
CA LYS A 629 -28.64 -13.18 -13.41
C LYS A 629 -27.96 -11.90 -13.95
N CYS A 630 -27.32 -11.11 -13.10
CA CYS A 630 -26.73 -9.82 -13.45
C CYS A 630 -25.18 -9.88 -13.53
N PHE A 631 -24.63 -10.99 -13.99
CA PHE A 631 -23.19 -11.16 -14.18
C PHE A 631 -22.73 -10.62 -15.53
N VAL A 632 -21.46 -10.25 -15.61
CA VAL A 632 -20.86 -9.79 -16.85
C VAL A 632 -19.78 -10.77 -17.33
N PRO A 633 -20.01 -11.51 -18.43
CA PRO A 633 -19.04 -12.45 -19.00
C PRO A 633 -17.67 -11.83 -19.24
N GLY A 634 -16.61 -12.53 -18.82
CA GLY A 634 -15.22 -12.06 -18.86
C GLY A 634 -14.88 -11.01 -17.79
N PHE A 635 -15.85 -10.57 -16.98
CA PHE A 635 -15.61 -9.83 -15.74
C PHE A 635 -15.88 -10.66 -14.49
N GLU A 636 -17.03 -11.33 -14.50
CA GLU A 636 -17.56 -12.27 -13.54
C GLU A 636 -17.71 -13.61 -14.29
N GLU A 637 -17.29 -14.69 -13.64
CA GLU A 637 -17.55 -16.06 -14.10
C GLU A 637 -18.46 -16.73 -13.07
N THR A 638 -19.43 -17.50 -13.55
CA THR A 638 -20.37 -18.24 -12.70
C THR A 638 -20.17 -19.72 -12.91
N ASP A 639 -20.11 -20.50 -11.83
CA ASP A 639 -20.10 -21.97 -11.93
C ASP A 639 -21.53 -22.55 -12.00
N ALA A 640 -21.61 -23.87 -12.13
CA ALA A 640 -22.86 -24.62 -12.21
C ALA A 640 -23.71 -24.49 -10.93
N HIS A 641 -23.08 -24.16 -9.81
CA HIS A 641 -23.71 -24.03 -8.49
C HIS A 641 -24.20 -22.61 -8.19
N GLY A 642 -23.94 -21.65 -9.09
CA GLY A 642 -24.37 -20.26 -8.98
C GLY A 642 -23.39 -19.34 -8.25
N TYR A 643 -22.20 -19.82 -7.88
CA TYR A 643 -21.16 -18.98 -7.27
C TYR A 643 -20.45 -18.11 -8.30
N VAL A 644 -20.12 -16.89 -7.88
CA VAL A 644 -19.50 -15.89 -8.74
C VAL A 644 -18.01 -15.74 -8.44
N THR A 645 -17.15 -15.97 -9.41
CA THR A 645 -15.73 -15.63 -9.33
C THR A 645 -15.46 -14.27 -9.97
N VAL A 646 -14.72 -13.41 -9.26
CA VAL A 646 -14.39 -12.06 -9.73
C VAL A 646 -12.89 -11.81 -9.64
N GLU A 647 -12.25 -11.63 -10.77
CA GLU A 647 -10.84 -11.22 -10.76
C GLU A 647 -10.71 -9.71 -10.49
N MET A 648 -10.15 -9.34 -9.34
CA MET A 648 -10.00 -7.93 -8.96
C MET A 648 -8.94 -7.21 -9.81
N ALA A 649 -7.96 -7.94 -10.36
CA ALA A 649 -6.96 -7.43 -11.30
C ALA A 649 -7.61 -6.86 -12.57
N MET A 650 -8.72 -7.46 -12.99
CA MET A 650 -9.46 -7.02 -14.14
C MET A 650 -10.33 -5.77 -13.80
N MET A 651 -10.76 -5.55 -12.54
CA MET A 651 -11.57 -4.37 -12.17
C MET A 651 -10.78 -3.13 -12.53
N ASN A 652 -11.36 -2.15 -13.21
CA ASN A 652 -10.64 -0.97 -13.71
C ASN A 652 -9.71 -0.39 -12.63
N TRP A 653 -8.45 -0.82 -12.65
CA TRP A 653 -7.38 -0.15 -11.94
C TRP A 653 -7.30 1.12 -12.74
N ASN A 654 -7.43 2.27 -12.09
CA ASN A 654 -7.03 3.52 -12.73
C ASN A 654 -5.51 3.50 -13.01
N LYS A 655 -5.05 2.62 -13.91
CA LYS A 655 -4.26 2.87 -15.10
C LYS A 655 -4.91 4.04 -15.87
N LYS A 656 -4.94 5.22 -15.24
CA LYS A 656 -4.42 6.39 -15.96
C LYS A 656 -2.95 6.08 -16.17
N ASP A 657 -2.75 5.29 -17.22
CA ASP A 657 -1.56 4.86 -17.91
C ASP A 657 -0.28 4.75 -17.07
N THR A 658 0.42 3.63 -17.19
CA THR A 658 1.87 3.59 -17.00
C THR A 658 2.61 4.63 -17.85
N ALA A 659 1.91 5.28 -18.79
CA ALA A 659 2.24 6.55 -19.41
C ALA A 659 1.49 7.75 -18.79
N THR A 660 1.50 7.95 -17.46
CA THR A 660 1.21 9.28 -16.89
C THR A 660 2.19 10.25 -17.52
N THR A 661 1.77 10.90 -18.61
CA THR A 661 2.47 11.90 -19.41
C THR A 661 3.96 11.83 -19.15
N LYS A 662 4.68 10.93 -19.85
CA LYS A 662 6.15 10.98 -19.88
C LYS A 662 6.48 12.32 -20.54
N GLN A 663 6.53 13.36 -19.72
CA GLN A 663 6.96 14.69 -20.06
C GLN A 663 8.46 14.60 -20.19
N ASP A 664 8.90 14.28 -21.39
CA ASP A 664 10.30 14.26 -21.72
C ASP A 664 10.66 15.66 -22.21
N PRO A 665 11.51 16.40 -21.47
CA PRO A 665 12.03 17.65 -21.97
C PRO A 665 12.90 17.38 -23.19
N TYR A 666 12.75 18.21 -24.21
CA TYR A 666 13.44 18.08 -25.48
C TYR A 666 13.85 19.46 -25.99
N GLY A 667 14.89 19.51 -26.83
CA GLY A 667 15.25 20.71 -27.59
C GLY A 667 14.61 20.70 -28.96
N TRP A 668 14.51 21.84 -29.65
CA TRP A 668 13.95 21.89 -31.01
C TRP A 668 15.04 22.27 -32.01
N SER A 669 15.04 21.62 -33.17
CA SER A 669 15.80 22.07 -34.33
C SER A 669 14.88 22.87 -35.23
N GLU A 670 15.17 24.16 -35.40
CA GLU A 670 14.44 25.02 -36.33
C GLU A 670 14.70 24.60 -37.78
N SER A 671 15.97 24.36 -38.13
CA SER A 671 16.38 23.98 -39.49
C SER A 671 15.78 22.66 -39.98
N ARG A 672 15.52 21.71 -39.09
CA ARG A 672 14.92 20.41 -39.44
C ARG A 672 13.48 20.23 -38.97
N GLN A 673 12.90 21.23 -38.31
CA GLN A 673 11.56 21.18 -37.71
C GLN A 673 11.28 19.91 -36.87
N HIS A 674 12.30 19.38 -36.19
CA HIS A 674 12.19 18.14 -35.43
C HIS A 674 12.60 18.32 -33.95
N PRO A 675 11.99 17.55 -33.03
CA PRO A 675 12.47 17.45 -31.65
C PRO A 675 13.87 16.81 -31.60
N THR A 676 14.66 17.25 -30.63
CA THR A 676 16.01 16.74 -30.35
C THR A 676 16.13 16.35 -28.88
N LYS A 677 16.89 15.29 -28.61
CA LYS A 677 17.16 14.82 -27.25
C LYS A 677 18.64 14.51 -27.10
N ARG A 678 19.21 14.84 -25.93
CA ARG A 678 20.57 14.43 -25.58
C ARG A 678 20.54 12.98 -25.09
N VAL A 679 21.30 12.11 -25.73
CA VAL A 679 21.46 10.70 -25.39
C VAL A 679 22.93 10.46 -25.01
N SER A 680 23.20 9.52 -24.11
CA SER A 680 24.58 9.13 -23.83
C SER A 680 25.21 8.54 -25.10
N ALA A 681 26.43 8.97 -25.41
CA ALA A 681 27.17 8.43 -26.54
C ALA A 681 27.41 6.92 -26.40
N ARG A 682 27.60 6.45 -25.15
CA ARG A 682 27.74 5.02 -24.81
C ARG A 682 26.52 4.23 -25.28
N THR A 683 25.31 4.69 -24.96
CA THR A 683 24.07 4.01 -25.38
C THR A 683 23.95 3.89 -26.90
N LEU A 684 24.31 4.95 -27.64
CA LEU A 684 24.27 4.91 -29.10
C LEU A 684 25.33 3.97 -29.68
N PHE A 685 26.53 3.98 -29.09
CA PHE A 685 27.60 3.06 -29.46
C PHE A 685 27.21 1.60 -29.22
N ASP A 686 26.64 1.28 -28.06
CA ASP A 686 26.16 -0.05 -27.73
C ASP A 686 25.03 -0.48 -28.69
N ASP A 687 24.05 0.40 -28.96
CA ASP A 687 22.96 0.16 -29.93
C ASP A 687 23.47 -0.11 -31.36
N LEU A 688 24.56 0.53 -31.77
CA LEU A 688 25.20 0.31 -33.07
C LEU A 688 25.99 -1.01 -33.06
N ARG A 689 26.76 -1.30 -32.01
CA ARG A 689 27.64 -2.46 -31.88
C ARG A 689 26.89 -3.79 -31.69
N GLU A 690 25.74 -3.80 -31.01
CA GLU A 690 25.02 -5.03 -30.67
C GLU A 690 24.33 -5.69 -31.89
N GLU A 691 24.82 -6.84 -32.33
CA GLU A 691 24.27 -7.60 -33.48
C GLU A 691 22.81 -8.04 -33.27
N LYS A 692 22.42 -8.32 -32.02
CA LYS A 692 21.05 -8.74 -31.66
C LYS A 692 20.06 -7.56 -31.54
N SER A 693 20.50 -6.33 -31.75
CA SER A 693 19.65 -5.14 -31.68
C SER A 693 18.64 -5.12 -32.84
N LYS A 694 17.34 -5.12 -32.52
CA LYS A 694 16.23 -5.02 -33.50
C LYS A 694 16.19 -3.68 -34.26
N LYS A 695 17.13 -2.76 -34.02
CA LYS A 695 17.15 -1.42 -34.61
C LYS A 695 18.06 -1.37 -35.85
N ASN A 696 17.53 -0.82 -36.94
CA ASN A 696 18.27 -0.63 -38.19
C ASN A 696 19.42 0.39 -38.01
N PRO A 697 20.68 0.07 -38.39
CA PRO A 697 21.84 0.97 -38.26
C PRO A 697 21.65 2.28 -39.00
N SER A 698 21.17 2.25 -40.23
CA SER A 698 20.96 3.45 -41.06
C SER A 698 19.99 4.42 -40.39
N GLU A 699 18.95 3.90 -39.73
CA GLU A 699 18.00 4.72 -38.95
C GLU A 699 18.64 5.31 -37.69
N LEU A 700 19.51 4.57 -37.01
CA LEU A 700 20.27 5.08 -35.87
C LEU A 700 21.22 6.22 -36.28
N ILE A 701 21.92 6.06 -37.41
CA ILE A 701 22.85 7.05 -37.96
C ILE A 701 22.11 8.32 -38.37
N LYS A 702 20.98 8.19 -39.09
CA LYS A 702 20.13 9.34 -39.47
C LYS A 702 19.65 10.17 -38.29
N ARG A 703 19.48 9.55 -37.11
CA ARG A 703 19.09 10.25 -35.88
C ARG A 703 20.20 11.12 -35.31
N ILE A 704 21.46 10.95 -35.68
CA ILE A 704 22.55 11.82 -35.19
C ILE A 704 22.30 13.24 -35.71
N TYR A 705 22.14 14.20 -34.77
CA TYR A 705 21.86 15.59 -35.15
C TYR A 705 23.08 16.28 -35.75
N HIS A 706 24.28 15.96 -35.26
CA HIS A 706 25.52 16.61 -35.65
C HIS A 706 25.92 16.20 -37.09
N PRO A 707 25.97 17.12 -38.07
CA PRO A 707 26.16 16.78 -39.48
C PRO A 707 27.47 16.05 -39.78
N ALA A 708 28.61 16.57 -39.27
CA ALA A 708 29.93 15.99 -39.53
C ALA A 708 30.09 14.59 -38.90
N LEU A 709 29.74 14.43 -37.62
CA LEU A 709 29.71 13.12 -36.96
C LEU A 709 28.82 12.13 -37.71
N ARG A 710 27.61 12.54 -38.11
CA ARG A 710 26.71 11.69 -38.87
C ARG A 710 27.35 11.22 -40.17
N SER A 711 27.93 12.14 -40.95
CA SER A 711 28.60 11.83 -42.22
C SER A 711 29.75 10.84 -42.02
N ALA A 712 30.57 11.03 -40.99
CA ALA A 712 31.68 10.12 -40.67
C ALA A 712 31.21 8.69 -40.35
N VAL A 713 30.15 8.56 -39.55
CA VAL A 713 29.59 7.25 -39.19
C VAL A 713 28.85 6.62 -40.37
N GLU A 714 28.14 7.42 -41.17
CA GLU A 714 27.43 6.98 -42.37
C GLU A 714 28.37 6.44 -43.44
N LYS A 715 29.48 7.16 -43.70
CA LYS A 715 30.53 6.74 -44.63
C LYS A 715 31.12 5.38 -44.22
N ALA A 716 31.54 5.24 -42.95
CA ALA A 716 32.10 3.98 -42.45
C ALA A 716 31.11 2.80 -42.55
N TYR A 717 29.82 3.06 -42.35
CA TYR A 717 28.80 2.04 -42.51
C TYR A 717 28.55 1.66 -43.98
N GLN A 718 28.53 2.62 -44.89
CA GLN A 718 28.32 2.35 -46.32
C GLN A 718 29.50 1.62 -46.97
N GLU A 719 30.74 1.93 -46.58
CA GLU A 719 31.94 1.29 -47.13
C GLU A 719 32.07 -0.16 -46.69
N SER A 720 31.69 -0.48 -45.45
CA SER A 720 31.93 -1.79 -44.85
C SER A 720 30.70 -2.67 -44.70
N HIS A 721 29.51 -2.08 -44.78
CA HIS A 721 28.22 -2.70 -44.40
C HIS A 721 28.22 -3.33 -42.99
N ASN A 722 29.20 -2.98 -42.16
CA ASN A 722 29.45 -3.60 -40.87
C ASN A 722 29.11 -2.64 -39.73
N ARG A 723 28.20 -3.07 -38.85
CA ARG A 723 27.73 -2.28 -37.71
C ARG A 723 28.84 -1.96 -36.70
N ILE A 724 29.78 -2.89 -36.53
CA ILE A 724 30.91 -2.74 -35.63
C ILE A 724 31.81 -1.60 -36.13
N GLN A 725 32.06 -1.53 -37.43
CA GLN A 725 32.87 -0.45 -38.02
C GLN A 725 32.17 0.91 -37.88
N ALA A 726 30.85 0.97 -38.03
CA ALA A 726 30.09 2.20 -37.77
C ALA A 726 30.18 2.65 -36.28
N ALA A 727 30.10 1.69 -35.34
CA ALA A 727 30.28 1.96 -33.92
C ALA A 727 31.71 2.45 -33.60
N GLU A 728 32.72 1.83 -34.21
CA GLU A 728 34.12 2.24 -34.06
C GLU A 728 34.38 3.64 -34.65
N ALA A 729 33.80 3.96 -35.82
CA ALA A 729 33.86 5.30 -36.40
C ALA A 729 33.24 6.36 -35.48
N LEU A 730 32.10 6.05 -34.84
CA LEU A 730 31.50 6.90 -33.81
C LEU A 730 32.45 7.11 -32.63
N LYS A 731 33.05 6.04 -32.10
CA LYS A 731 33.97 6.10 -30.96
C LYS A 731 35.21 6.93 -31.29
N ASN A 732 35.82 6.72 -32.45
CA ASN A 732 37.03 7.42 -32.88
C ASN A 732 36.75 8.91 -33.11
N TRP A 733 35.65 9.25 -33.79
CA TRP A 733 35.25 10.65 -33.94
C TRP A 733 35.06 11.36 -32.59
N LEU A 734 34.46 10.66 -31.62
CA LEU A 734 34.30 11.19 -30.26
C LEU A 734 35.64 11.36 -29.54
N ARG A 735 36.60 10.45 -29.73
CA ARG A 735 37.96 10.58 -29.16
C ARG A 735 38.62 11.85 -29.67
N ASP A 736 38.61 12.08 -30.97
CA ASP A 736 39.22 13.27 -31.59
C ASP A 736 38.50 14.55 -31.17
N SER A 737 37.16 14.52 -31.17
CA SER A 737 36.35 15.66 -30.72
C SER A 737 36.62 16.03 -29.26
N VAL A 738 36.73 15.02 -28.37
CA VAL A 738 37.07 15.23 -26.96
C VAL A 738 38.50 15.73 -26.83
N LYS A 739 39.46 15.12 -27.52
CA LYS A 739 40.88 15.54 -27.50
C LYS A 739 41.05 17.01 -27.87
N ASN A 740 40.37 17.46 -28.93
CA ASN A 740 40.38 18.84 -29.38
C ASN A 740 39.67 19.77 -28.38
N SER A 741 38.52 19.34 -27.86
CA SER A 741 37.74 20.14 -26.90
C SER A 741 38.41 20.26 -25.53
N LEU A 742 39.17 19.26 -25.09
CA LEU A 742 39.85 19.25 -23.80
C LEU A 742 40.90 20.36 -23.69
N ARG A 743 41.54 20.72 -24.81
CA ARG A 743 42.58 21.78 -24.87
C ARG A 743 42.02 23.16 -24.51
N SER A 744 40.78 23.45 -24.88
CA SER A 744 40.12 24.74 -24.62
C SER A 744 39.12 24.70 -23.46
N SER A 745 38.89 23.53 -22.85
CA SER A 745 37.90 23.36 -21.78
C SER A 745 38.48 23.69 -20.41
N SER A 746 37.86 24.64 -19.70
CA SER A 746 38.17 24.90 -18.30
C SER A 746 37.46 23.88 -17.39
N PHE A 747 38.24 23.23 -16.53
CA PHE A 747 37.76 22.35 -15.45
C PHE A 747 38.10 22.99 -14.11
N SER A 748 37.16 22.94 -13.16
CA SER A 748 37.46 23.38 -11.79
C SER A 748 38.31 22.35 -11.06
N ARG A 749 38.88 22.73 -9.92
CA ARG A 749 39.60 21.83 -8.99
C ARG A 749 38.69 20.79 -8.32
N HIS A 750 37.37 20.94 -8.42
CA HIS A 750 36.43 20.00 -7.80
C HIS A 750 36.68 18.52 -8.16
N PRO A 751 36.68 17.57 -7.20
CA PRO A 751 37.01 16.16 -7.45
C PRO A 751 36.22 15.50 -8.57
N SER A 752 34.93 15.81 -8.71
CA SER A 752 34.11 15.32 -9.82
C SER A 752 34.52 15.84 -11.19
N ASP A 753 35.09 17.03 -11.27
CA ASP A 753 35.57 17.62 -12.51
C ASP A 753 36.99 17.15 -12.84
N ILE A 754 37.85 16.95 -11.84
CA ILE A 754 39.13 16.25 -11.99
C ILE A 754 38.89 14.84 -12.54
N ARG A 755 38.01 14.06 -11.89
CA ARG A 755 37.68 12.70 -12.34
C ARG A 755 37.06 12.69 -13.73
N ARG A 756 36.17 13.65 -14.02
CA ARG A 756 35.61 13.81 -15.38
C ARG A 756 36.70 14.09 -16.40
N ARG A 757 37.64 14.99 -16.08
CA ARG A 757 38.77 15.32 -16.95
C ARG A 757 39.66 14.11 -17.19
N GLN A 758 40.02 13.39 -16.12
CA GLN A 758 40.79 12.15 -16.21
C GLN A 758 40.07 11.08 -17.05
N ASP A 759 38.77 10.87 -16.85
CA ASP A 759 37.97 9.93 -17.66
C ASP A 759 37.98 10.33 -19.14
N LEU A 760 37.81 11.62 -19.44
CA LEU A 760 37.85 12.15 -20.81
C LEU A 760 39.25 12.07 -21.43
N GLU A 761 40.30 12.35 -20.67
CA GLU A 761 41.71 12.27 -21.12
C GLU A 761 42.10 10.81 -21.38
N ARG A 762 41.71 9.88 -20.49
CA ARG A 762 41.91 8.45 -20.70
C ARG A 762 41.20 7.97 -21.95
N PHE A 763 39.96 8.39 -22.16
CA PHE A 763 39.20 8.04 -23.37
C PHE A 763 39.81 8.65 -24.64
N ALA A 764 40.14 9.95 -24.63
CA ALA A 764 40.71 10.67 -25.76
C ALA A 764 42.10 10.14 -26.18
N ASN A 765 42.89 9.67 -25.21
CA ASN A 765 44.20 9.07 -25.45
C ASN A 765 44.13 7.54 -25.69
N GLY A 766 42.94 6.95 -25.84
CA GLY A 766 42.77 5.53 -26.11
C GLY A 766 43.13 4.59 -24.94
N LYS A 767 43.38 5.11 -23.73
CA LYS A 767 43.68 4.31 -22.52
C LYS A 767 42.46 3.54 -21.98
N THR A 768 41.27 3.86 -22.47
CA THR A 768 40.02 3.14 -22.17
C THR A 768 39.19 2.99 -23.43
N ASP A 769 38.62 1.80 -23.63
CA ASP A 769 37.67 1.56 -24.72
C ASP A 769 36.23 1.93 -24.38
N GLU A 770 35.91 2.05 -23.09
CA GLU A 770 34.59 2.51 -22.68
C GLU A 770 34.40 4.00 -22.94
N ILE A 771 33.29 4.37 -23.58
CA ILE A 771 32.89 5.77 -23.75
C ILE A 771 32.41 6.34 -22.41
N PRO A 772 33.03 7.42 -21.89
CA PRO A 772 32.59 8.05 -20.64
C PRO A 772 31.12 8.49 -20.70
N VAL A 773 30.38 8.21 -19.62
CA VAL A 773 28.93 8.48 -19.52
C VAL A 773 28.60 9.97 -19.66
N VAL A 774 29.55 10.85 -19.35
CA VAL A 774 29.45 12.30 -19.47
C VAL A 774 29.39 12.78 -20.94
N ILE A 775 29.85 11.97 -21.89
CA ILE A 775 29.77 12.27 -23.31
C ILE A 775 28.34 12.00 -23.77
N GLY A 776 27.66 13.06 -24.18
CA GLY A 776 26.28 12.98 -24.67
C GLY A 776 26.13 13.66 -26.02
N ILE A 777 25.50 12.96 -26.95
CA ILE A 777 25.26 13.39 -28.33
C ILE A 777 23.81 13.87 -28.46
N LYS A 778 23.59 14.94 -29.22
CA LYS A 778 22.24 15.34 -29.61
C LYS A 778 21.76 14.42 -30.73
N CYS A 779 20.61 13.80 -30.54
CA CYS A 779 19.93 13.01 -31.55
C CYS A 779 18.59 13.64 -31.89
N LEU A 780 18.18 13.57 -33.15
CA LEU A 780 16.80 13.75 -33.59
C LEU A 780 15.94 12.70 -32.89
N ASP A 781 14.87 13.16 -32.27
CA ASP A 781 13.86 12.31 -31.66
C ASP A 781 12.74 12.10 -32.68
N THR A 782 12.98 11.19 -33.63
CA THR A 782 12.05 10.83 -34.71
C THR A 782 10.80 10.09 -34.20
N GLY A 783 10.76 9.70 -32.93
CA GLY A 783 9.71 8.89 -32.33
C GLY A 783 8.51 9.68 -31.81
N VAL A 784 7.73 10.32 -32.68
CA VAL A 784 6.55 11.08 -32.24
C VAL A 784 5.36 11.10 -33.22
N ALA A 785 5.00 9.97 -33.83
CA ALA A 785 3.63 9.83 -34.31
C ALA A 785 2.68 9.83 -33.09
N GLY A 786 1.94 10.93 -32.89
CA GLY A 786 0.87 11.01 -31.89
C GLY A 786 1.21 11.55 -30.51
N LYS A 787 2.40 12.13 -30.24
CA LYS A 787 2.63 12.91 -28.99
C LYS A 787 2.37 14.40 -29.21
N ILE A 788 1.86 15.09 -28.20
CA ILE A 788 1.56 16.54 -28.21
C ILE A 788 2.80 17.31 -27.71
N ASP A 789 3.14 18.39 -28.41
CA ASP A 789 4.04 19.43 -27.88
C ASP A 789 3.28 20.32 -26.90
N ALA A 790 3.64 20.23 -25.62
CA ALA A 790 3.19 21.14 -24.61
C ALA A 790 4.22 22.27 -24.43
N ALA A 791 3.97 23.40 -25.08
CA ALA A 791 4.69 24.65 -24.82
C ALA A 791 4.22 25.24 -23.48
N ARG A 792 5.14 25.34 -22.52
CA ARG A 792 4.87 25.99 -21.24
C ARG A 792 5.43 27.40 -21.29
N MET A 793 4.53 28.37 -21.40
CA MET A 793 4.89 29.78 -21.28
C MET A 793 5.38 30.06 -19.86
N ASP A 794 6.47 30.81 -19.78
CA ASP A 794 6.87 31.44 -18.53
C ASP A 794 5.84 32.52 -18.20
N ARG A 795 5.34 32.50 -16.97
CA ARG A 795 4.22 33.31 -16.53
C ARG A 795 4.58 34.79 -16.36
N GLN A 796 5.87 35.11 -16.27
CA GLN A 796 6.39 36.47 -16.12
C GLN A 796 6.84 37.05 -17.46
N THR A 797 7.45 36.26 -18.34
CA THR A 797 8.00 36.77 -19.60
C THR A 797 7.11 36.54 -20.82
N GLY A 798 6.05 35.72 -20.72
CA GLY A 798 5.19 35.36 -21.85
C GLY A 798 5.87 34.48 -22.92
N THR A 799 7.18 34.28 -22.82
CA THR A 799 7.97 33.47 -23.74
C THR A 799 7.86 31.98 -23.40
N THR A 800 8.03 31.11 -24.41
CA THR A 800 8.01 29.65 -24.19
C THR A 800 9.25 29.22 -23.42
N GLY A 801 9.14 29.07 -22.10
CA GLY A 801 10.27 28.70 -21.24
C GLY A 801 10.68 27.22 -21.38
N HIS A 802 9.73 26.33 -21.67
CA HIS A 802 10.00 24.89 -21.80
C HIS A 802 9.02 24.19 -22.77
N ARG A 803 9.53 23.29 -23.61
CA ARG A 803 8.72 22.37 -24.44
C ARG A 803 8.79 20.95 -23.88
N TYR A 804 7.65 20.24 -23.92
CA TYR A 804 7.52 18.86 -23.46
C TYR A 804 6.82 18.00 -24.50
N LEU A 805 7.40 16.86 -24.88
CA LEU A 805 6.67 15.87 -25.66
C LEU A 805 5.82 15.06 -24.71
N THR A 806 4.53 14.93 -25.02
CA THR A 806 3.56 14.28 -24.16
C THR A 806 2.74 13.26 -24.96
N ASP A 807 2.89 11.97 -24.68
CA ASP A 807 2.02 10.95 -25.29
C ASP A 807 0.60 11.12 -24.70
N PRO A 808 -0.40 11.51 -25.50
CA PRO A 808 -1.78 11.64 -25.06
C PRO A 808 -2.35 10.26 -24.75
N ALA A 809 -2.99 10.17 -23.58
CA ALA A 809 -3.76 9.00 -23.21
C ALA A 809 -4.85 8.70 -24.25
N ASN A 810 -5.26 7.44 -24.37
CA ASN A 810 -6.46 7.11 -25.14
C ASN A 810 -7.68 7.69 -24.41
N ARG A 811 -8.51 8.44 -25.14
CA ARG A 811 -9.83 8.89 -24.71
C ARG A 811 -10.89 7.81 -24.96
N GLY A 812 -10.72 6.99 -26.00
CA GLY A 812 -11.64 5.92 -26.39
C GLY A 812 -11.10 5.11 -27.56
N VAL A 813 -11.94 4.25 -28.12
CA VAL A 813 -11.66 3.45 -29.34
C VAL A 813 -12.87 3.56 -30.25
N VAL A 814 -12.67 3.99 -31.50
CA VAL A 814 -13.65 3.82 -32.56
C VAL A 814 -13.75 2.34 -32.88
N LEU A 815 -14.95 1.78 -32.82
CA LEU A 815 -15.31 0.48 -33.38
C LEU A 815 -16.23 0.74 -34.59
N ALA A 816 -15.85 0.26 -35.76
CA ALA A 816 -16.61 0.40 -36.99
C ALA A 816 -16.77 -0.95 -37.68
N TYR A 817 -17.88 -1.11 -38.42
CA TYR A 817 -18.17 -2.31 -39.20
C TYR A 817 -18.33 -1.98 -40.68
N PRO A 818 -17.69 -2.73 -41.59
CA PRO A 818 -17.74 -2.48 -43.02
C PRO A 818 -19.09 -2.88 -43.63
N THR A 819 -19.37 -2.33 -44.81
CA THR A 819 -20.55 -2.71 -45.61
C THR A 819 -20.25 -3.97 -46.45
N THR A 820 -21.19 -4.91 -46.50
CA THR A 820 -21.14 -6.10 -47.35
C THR A 820 -21.46 -5.77 -48.82
N ARG A 821 -21.27 -6.73 -49.74
CA ARG A 821 -21.64 -6.57 -51.15
C ARG A 821 -23.14 -6.31 -51.37
N SER A 822 -24.00 -6.76 -50.46
CA SER A 822 -25.45 -6.55 -50.49
C SER A 822 -25.90 -5.27 -49.77
N GLY A 823 -24.98 -4.41 -49.32
CA GLY A 823 -25.31 -3.17 -48.61
C GLY A 823 -25.57 -3.34 -47.11
N ALA A 824 -25.63 -4.57 -46.59
CA ALA A 824 -25.83 -4.85 -45.16
C ALA A 824 -24.53 -4.68 -44.32
N CYS A 825 -24.66 -4.51 -43.01
CA CYS A 825 -23.54 -4.41 -42.07
C CYS A 825 -22.80 -5.75 -41.88
N ASP A 826 -21.48 -5.82 -42.14
CA ASP A 826 -20.67 -7.02 -41.83
C ASP A 826 -20.14 -6.98 -40.39
N ARG A 827 -21.00 -7.33 -39.43
CA ARG A 827 -20.63 -7.32 -37.99
C ARG A 827 -19.57 -8.36 -37.60
N ARG A 828 -19.24 -9.30 -38.50
CA ARG A 828 -18.19 -10.32 -38.30
C ARG A 828 -16.78 -9.75 -38.44
N LYS A 829 -16.64 -8.56 -39.03
CA LYS A 829 -15.34 -7.91 -39.30
C LYS A 829 -15.24 -6.57 -38.55
N PRO A 830 -15.05 -6.60 -37.22
CA PRO A 830 -14.83 -5.37 -36.47
C PRO A 830 -13.54 -4.71 -36.90
N CYS A 831 -13.61 -3.40 -37.12
CA CYS A 831 -12.44 -2.57 -37.33
C CYS A 831 -12.29 -1.55 -36.20
N THR A 832 -11.07 -1.37 -35.68
CA THR A 832 -10.84 -0.48 -34.53
C THR A 832 -9.77 0.58 -34.75
N ALA A 833 -9.99 1.77 -34.18
CA ALA A 833 -8.99 2.83 -34.09
C ALA A 833 -9.02 3.54 -32.73
N GLY A 834 -7.89 3.62 -32.04
CA GLY A 834 -7.77 4.31 -30.76
C GLY A 834 -7.85 5.82 -30.91
N ILE A 835 -8.71 6.48 -30.14
CA ILE A 835 -8.86 7.94 -30.08
C ILE A 835 -7.97 8.47 -28.96
N ARG A 836 -7.07 9.40 -29.28
CA ARG A 836 -6.19 10.06 -28.32
C ARG A 836 -6.84 11.31 -27.72
N GLN A 837 -6.28 11.83 -26.62
CA GLN A 837 -6.75 13.09 -26.00
C GLN A 837 -6.69 14.31 -26.92
N ASN A 838 -5.82 14.31 -27.94
CA ASN A 838 -5.83 15.33 -28.99
C ASN A 838 -6.73 14.99 -30.17
N TYR A 839 -7.63 14.01 -30.04
CA TYR A 839 -8.49 13.52 -31.11
C TYR A 839 -7.75 12.91 -32.31
N SER A 840 -6.48 12.53 -32.16
CA SER A 840 -5.82 11.70 -33.18
C SER A 840 -6.30 10.25 -33.11
N LEU A 841 -6.40 9.61 -34.28
CA LEU A 841 -6.68 8.18 -34.45
C LEU A 841 -5.36 7.41 -34.57
N LYS A 842 -5.28 6.29 -33.87
CA LYS A 842 -4.16 5.35 -33.94
C LYS A 842 -4.66 3.92 -34.11
N THR A 843 -4.20 3.28 -35.18
CA THR A 843 -4.61 1.92 -35.54
C THR A 843 -3.52 1.23 -36.35
N ASP A 844 -3.47 -0.09 -36.22
CA ASP A 844 -2.62 -0.98 -37.02
C ASP A 844 -3.44 -1.70 -38.10
N GLU A 845 -4.72 -1.35 -38.25
CA GLU A 845 -5.64 -2.01 -39.16
C GLU A 845 -5.67 -1.34 -40.53
N THR A 846 -5.54 -2.16 -41.57
CA THR A 846 -5.46 -1.68 -42.96
C THR A 846 -6.74 -1.00 -43.44
N ALA A 847 -7.88 -1.31 -42.83
CA ALA A 847 -9.18 -0.71 -43.12
C ALA A 847 -9.21 0.81 -42.86
N PHE A 848 -8.36 1.30 -41.95
CA PHE A 848 -8.20 2.72 -41.62
C PHE A 848 -6.97 3.36 -42.31
N ARG A 849 -6.47 2.82 -43.43
CA ARG A 849 -5.38 3.44 -44.18
C ARG A 849 -5.81 4.77 -44.82
N SER A 850 -4.83 5.59 -45.21
CA SER A 850 -5.01 6.93 -45.81
C SER A 850 -6.03 7.80 -45.05
N MET A 851 -5.83 7.90 -43.73
CA MET A 851 -6.56 8.85 -42.89
C MET A 851 -6.21 10.30 -43.28
N PRO A 852 -7.18 11.22 -43.24
CA PRO A 852 -6.91 12.65 -43.26
C PRO A 852 -5.85 13.03 -42.22
N ALA A 853 -4.97 13.96 -42.58
CA ALA A 853 -3.87 14.38 -41.72
C ALA A 853 -4.33 14.95 -40.36
N SER A 854 -5.50 15.57 -40.33
CA SER A 854 -6.25 16.04 -39.15
C SER A 854 -6.60 14.90 -38.19
N LEU A 855 -7.17 13.81 -38.69
CA LEU A 855 -7.47 12.60 -37.90
C LEU A 855 -6.20 11.84 -37.51
N GLU A 856 -5.16 11.81 -38.36
CA GLU A 856 -3.93 11.07 -38.06
C GLU A 856 -3.05 11.77 -37.01
N ARG A 857 -2.96 13.11 -37.08
CA ARG A 857 -2.11 13.92 -36.18
C ARG A 857 -2.88 14.46 -34.98
N GLY A 858 -4.19 14.68 -35.11
CA GLY A 858 -5.03 15.32 -34.09
C GLY A 858 -4.74 16.81 -33.94
N VAL A 859 -5.40 17.43 -32.97
CA VAL A 859 -5.31 18.88 -32.71
C VAL A 859 -4.04 19.23 -31.93
N VAL A 860 -3.34 20.27 -32.37
CA VAL A 860 -2.22 20.86 -31.62
C VAL A 860 -2.77 21.87 -30.61
N TRP A 861 -2.67 21.53 -29.34
CA TRP A 861 -3.12 22.39 -28.25
C TRP A 861 -2.19 23.59 -28.11
N GLY A 862 -2.71 24.82 -28.23
CA GLY A 862 -1.94 26.04 -27.99
C GLY A 862 -2.03 27.13 -29.07
N LYS A 863 -2.62 26.83 -30.23
CA LYS A 863 -3.13 27.91 -31.10
C LYS A 863 -4.48 28.38 -30.53
N LYS A 864 -4.67 29.70 -30.46
CA LYS A 864 -5.95 30.30 -30.03
C LYS A 864 -7.10 29.70 -30.84
N THR A 865 -8.26 29.63 -30.20
CA THR A 865 -9.59 29.28 -30.73
C THR A 865 -9.88 27.78 -30.87
N HIS A 866 -10.62 27.24 -29.90
CA HIS A 866 -11.82 26.39 -30.05
C HIS A 866 -12.20 25.85 -28.65
N SER A 867 -13.49 25.85 -28.31
CA SER A 867 -13.96 25.22 -27.07
C SER A 867 -13.84 23.69 -27.17
N PRO A 868 -13.70 22.95 -26.05
CA PRO A 868 -13.63 21.48 -26.06
C PRO A 868 -14.79 20.81 -26.80
N ARG A 869 -15.99 21.40 -26.73
CA ARG A 869 -17.18 20.95 -27.45
C ARG A 869 -17.09 21.17 -28.96
N ALA A 870 -16.57 22.32 -29.39
CA ALA A 870 -16.36 22.61 -30.82
C ALA A 870 -15.36 21.62 -31.45
N MET A 871 -14.28 21.30 -30.72
CA MET A 871 -13.30 20.31 -31.17
C MET A 871 -13.88 18.89 -31.27
N GLU A 872 -14.70 18.47 -30.30
CA GLU A 872 -15.36 17.17 -30.33
C GLU A 872 -16.36 17.05 -31.49
N SER A 873 -17.10 18.12 -31.76
CA SER A 873 -18.03 18.21 -32.89
C SER A 873 -17.30 18.14 -34.23
N ALA A 874 -16.22 18.91 -34.39
CA ALA A 874 -15.39 18.89 -35.59
C ALA A 874 -14.78 17.51 -35.86
N PHE A 875 -14.17 16.90 -34.82
CA PHE A 875 -13.64 15.54 -34.91
C PHE A 875 -14.72 14.51 -35.28
N SER A 876 -15.90 14.60 -34.67
CA SER A 876 -16.99 13.63 -34.94
C SER A 876 -17.49 13.74 -36.38
N LYS A 877 -17.68 14.96 -36.90
CA LYS A 877 -18.09 15.20 -38.29
C LYS A 877 -17.05 14.65 -39.28
N GLU A 878 -15.77 14.94 -39.05
CA GLU A 878 -14.69 14.50 -39.92
C GLU A 878 -14.47 12.98 -39.87
N LEU A 879 -14.58 12.37 -38.68
CA LEU A 879 -14.56 10.92 -38.51
C LEU A 879 -15.72 10.27 -39.27
N GLU A 880 -16.94 10.77 -39.14
CA GLU A 880 -18.11 10.23 -39.83
C GLU A 880 -17.96 10.32 -41.35
N GLN A 881 -17.49 11.45 -41.87
CA GLN A 881 -17.21 11.59 -43.30
C GLN A 881 -16.16 10.58 -43.77
N TYR A 882 -15.03 10.50 -43.06
CA TYR A 882 -13.97 9.54 -43.39
C TYR A 882 -14.45 8.08 -43.38
N LEU A 883 -15.26 7.71 -42.39
CA LEU A 883 -15.82 6.36 -42.31
C LEU A 883 -16.80 6.07 -43.45
N ARG A 884 -17.61 7.06 -43.87
CA ARG A 884 -18.48 6.93 -45.07
C ARG A 884 -17.68 6.73 -46.34
N ASP A 885 -16.65 7.56 -46.56
CA ASP A 885 -15.77 7.47 -47.74
C ASP A 885 -15.08 6.09 -47.83
N ARG A 886 -14.86 5.46 -46.68
CA ARG A 886 -14.29 4.11 -46.54
C ARG A 886 -15.31 2.97 -46.55
N ARG A 887 -16.58 3.26 -46.83
CA ARG A 887 -17.68 2.27 -46.91
C ARG A 887 -17.86 1.48 -45.61
N PHE A 888 -17.74 2.17 -44.46
CA PHE A 888 -18.22 1.61 -43.20
C PHE A 888 -19.73 1.81 -43.09
N HIS A 889 -20.44 0.79 -42.62
CA HIS A 889 -21.89 0.82 -42.43
C HIS A 889 -22.27 1.51 -41.11
N SER A 890 -21.57 1.19 -40.03
CA SER A 890 -21.91 1.71 -38.70
C SER A 890 -20.70 1.78 -37.79
N TYR A 891 -20.74 2.66 -36.80
CA TYR A 891 -19.67 2.80 -35.83
C TYR A 891 -20.17 3.21 -34.45
N CYS A 892 -19.30 3.08 -33.46
CA CYS A 892 -19.47 3.65 -32.14
C CYS A 892 -18.11 3.99 -31.50
N ILE A 893 -18.16 4.76 -30.41
CA ILE A 893 -16.98 5.08 -29.61
C ILE A 893 -17.05 4.28 -28.32
N LEU A 894 -16.19 3.27 -28.22
CA LEU A 894 -15.97 2.51 -27.00
C LEU A 894 -15.14 3.33 -26.02
N THR A 895 -15.51 3.32 -24.75
CA THR A 895 -14.71 3.90 -23.67
C THR A 895 -14.48 2.85 -22.59
N ALA A 896 -13.38 2.98 -21.83
CA ALA A 896 -13.15 2.08 -20.71
C ALA A 896 -14.30 2.24 -19.70
N GLY A 897 -14.96 1.13 -19.39
CA GLY A 897 -16.14 1.13 -18.52
C GLY A 897 -17.48 1.08 -19.24
N CYS A 898 -17.53 1.01 -20.58
CA CYS A 898 -18.79 0.75 -21.30
C CYS A 898 -19.15 -0.75 -21.32
N VAL A 899 -20.43 -1.06 -21.55
CA VAL A 899 -20.91 -2.42 -21.85
C VAL A 899 -21.30 -2.47 -23.32
N VAL A 900 -20.82 -3.48 -24.03
CA VAL A 900 -21.20 -3.78 -25.42
C VAL A 900 -22.34 -4.80 -25.40
N CYS A 901 -23.36 -4.56 -26.20
CA CYS A 901 -24.52 -5.44 -26.37
C CYS A 901 -24.41 -6.14 -27.73
N TYR A 902 -24.59 -7.46 -27.75
CA TYR A 902 -24.46 -8.31 -28.94
C TYR A 902 -25.82 -8.61 -29.56
N GLU A 903 -25.78 -9.06 -30.82
CA GLU A 903 -26.98 -9.43 -31.60
C GLU A 903 -27.75 -10.61 -31.00
N ASP A 904 -27.05 -11.50 -30.28
CA ASP A 904 -27.64 -12.63 -29.54
C ASP A 904 -28.25 -12.21 -28.17
N GLY A 905 -28.26 -10.91 -27.87
CA GLY A 905 -28.75 -10.37 -26.60
C GLY A 905 -27.75 -10.43 -25.45
N THR A 906 -26.57 -11.02 -25.64
CA THR A 906 -25.53 -11.04 -24.60
C THR A 906 -24.91 -9.65 -24.39
N GLU A 907 -24.33 -9.42 -23.22
CA GLU A 907 -23.66 -8.15 -22.88
C GLU A 907 -22.26 -8.42 -22.31
N ARG A 908 -21.26 -7.63 -22.72
CA ARG A 908 -19.90 -7.71 -22.16
C ARG A 908 -19.36 -6.36 -21.74
N PHE A 909 -18.72 -6.30 -20.57
CA PHE A 909 -18.15 -5.07 -20.03
C PHE A 909 -16.69 -4.89 -20.46
N ILE A 910 -16.41 -3.75 -21.08
CA ILE A 910 -15.08 -3.38 -21.56
C ILE A 910 -14.29 -2.76 -20.39
N ARG A 911 -13.55 -3.61 -19.64
CA ARG A 911 -12.72 -3.20 -18.49
C ARG A 911 -11.53 -2.32 -18.89
N ASN A 912 -10.80 -2.73 -19.93
CA ASN A 912 -9.68 -2.04 -20.55
C ASN A 912 -9.55 -2.49 -22.01
N PHE A 913 -8.95 -1.66 -22.86
CA PHE A 913 -8.60 -2.08 -24.21
C PHE A 913 -7.27 -2.86 -24.15
N ASP A 914 -7.35 -4.18 -24.27
CA ASP A 914 -6.17 -4.98 -24.58
C ASP A 914 -5.68 -4.61 -25.99
N LYS A 915 -4.36 -4.52 -26.15
CA LYS A 915 -3.70 -4.28 -27.45
C LYS A 915 -3.61 -5.56 -28.29
N SER A 916 -3.90 -6.73 -27.73
CA SER A 916 -3.85 -8.00 -28.46
C SER A 916 -4.82 -8.01 -29.65
N LYS A 917 -4.34 -8.44 -30.82
CA LYS A 917 -5.18 -8.58 -32.03
C LYS A 917 -6.32 -9.60 -31.83
N GLY A 918 -6.14 -10.56 -30.91
CA GLY A 918 -7.16 -11.52 -30.51
C GLY A 918 -8.39 -10.84 -29.93
N PHE A 919 -8.23 -10.02 -28.88
CA PHE A 919 -9.32 -9.27 -28.24
C PHE A 919 -10.22 -8.54 -29.26
N LYS A 920 -9.62 -7.82 -30.20
CA LYS A 920 -10.33 -7.04 -31.21
C LYS A 920 -11.13 -7.90 -32.20
N LYS A 921 -10.63 -9.08 -32.56
CA LYS A 921 -11.26 -9.96 -33.56
C LYS A 921 -12.30 -10.90 -32.97
N THR A 922 -12.20 -11.27 -31.69
CA THR A 922 -13.15 -12.20 -31.07
C THR A 922 -14.25 -11.48 -30.32
N ILE A 923 -13.90 -10.51 -29.46
CA ILE A 923 -14.86 -9.87 -28.56
C ILE A 923 -15.66 -8.79 -29.26
N LEU A 924 -15.08 -8.08 -30.23
CA LEU A 924 -15.78 -6.97 -30.87
C LEU A 924 -16.65 -7.37 -32.06
N ARG A 925 -16.91 -8.66 -32.30
CA ARG A 925 -17.83 -9.11 -33.35
C ARG A 925 -19.28 -8.94 -32.91
N ASN A 926 -20.19 -8.70 -33.85
CA ASN A 926 -21.64 -8.79 -33.63
C ASN A 926 -22.19 -7.82 -32.56
N ILE A 927 -21.52 -6.70 -32.31
CA ILE A 927 -22.02 -5.68 -31.38
C ILE A 927 -23.09 -4.84 -32.10
N VAL A 928 -24.24 -4.67 -31.45
CA VAL A 928 -25.39 -3.91 -31.94
C VAL A 928 -25.64 -2.62 -31.18
N ALA A 929 -25.24 -2.56 -29.91
CA ALA A 929 -25.44 -1.38 -29.07
C ALA A 929 -24.42 -1.27 -27.92
N LEU A 930 -24.48 -0.15 -27.20
CA LEU A 930 -23.63 0.16 -26.06
C LEU A 930 -24.43 0.70 -24.87
N LYS A 931 -24.02 0.36 -23.65
CA LYS A 931 -24.37 1.10 -22.43
C LYS A 931 -23.14 1.86 -21.94
N ARG A 932 -23.34 3.08 -21.46
CA ARG A 932 -22.25 3.95 -20.99
C ARG A 932 -21.50 3.35 -19.80
N THR A 933 -22.21 2.63 -18.94
CA THR A 933 -21.68 1.89 -17.80
C THR A 933 -22.51 0.61 -17.58
N PRO A 934 -22.02 -0.38 -16.82
CA PRO A 934 -22.82 -1.54 -16.40
C PRO A 934 -24.08 -1.20 -15.59
N LEU A 935 -24.18 0.05 -15.13
CA LEU A 935 -25.28 0.53 -14.30
C LEU A 935 -26.27 1.40 -15.09
N SER A 936 -26.05 1.60 -16.39
CA SER A 936 -26.90 2.43 -17.22
C SER A 936 -28.02 1.60 -17.83
N THR A 937 -29.28 2.00 -17.61
CA THR A 937 -30.46 1.40 -18.27
C THR A 937 -30.62 1.83 -19.73
N ARG A 938 -29.97 2.93 -20.13
CA ARG A 938 -30.01 3.46 -21.48
C ARG A 938 -29.06 2.70 -22.41
N VAL A 939 -29.64 2.01 -23.39
CA VAL A 939 -28.94 1.37 -24.50
C VAL A 939 -28.85 2.35 -25.67
N VAL A 940 -27.64 2.52 -26.21
CA VAL A 940 -27.37 3.40 -27.35
C VAL A 940 -26.96 2.53 -28.53
N PRO A 941 -27.76 2.45 -29.61
CA PRO A 941 -27.41 1.66 -30.78
C PRO A 941 -26.18 2.24 -31.48
N LEU A 942 -25.51 1.40 -32.28
CA LEU A 942 -24.43 1.87 -33.16
C LEU A 942 -24.98 2.92 -34.14
N LYS A 943 -24.18 3.97 -34.38
CA LYS A 943 -24.56 5.02 -35.33
C LYS A 943 -24.41 4.48 -36.75
N VAL A 944 -25.52 4.39 -37.47
CA VAL A 944 -25.53 4.00 -38.88
C VAL A 944 -25.04 5.18 -39.72
N LEU A 945 -24.08 4.90 -40.59
CA LEU A 945 -23.55 5.82 -41.58
C LEU A 945 -24.36 5.59 -42.84
N THR A 946 -25.56 6.18 -42.92
CA THR A 946 -26.34 6.18 -44.15
C THR A 946 -25.53 6.83 -45.27
N ALA A 947 -25.66 6.30 -46.48
CA ALA A 947 -25.30 7.08 -47.67
C ALA A 947 -26.13 8.37 -47.59
N LEU A 948 -25.47 9.53 -47.72
CA LEU A 948 -26.22 10.72 -48.05
C LEU A 948 -26.98 10.41 -49.35
N PRO A 949 -28.26 10.81 -49.47
CA PRO A 949 -28.99 10.66 -50.73
C PRO A 949 -28.20 11.25 -51.90
#